data_AF-A0A8J5Y1C3-F1
#
_entry.id   AF-A0A8J5Y1C3-F1
#
_cell.length_a   1.000
_cell.length_b   1.000
_cell.length_c   1.000
_cell.angle_alpha   90.00
_cell.angle_beta   90.00
_cell.angle_gamma   90.00
#
_symmetry.space_group_name_H-M   'P 1'
#
loop_
_entity.id
_entity.type
_entity.pdbx_description
1 polymer ?
#
loop_
_entity_poly.entity_id
_entity_poly.type
_entity_poly.pdbx_seq_one_letter_code
_entity_poly.pdbx_strand_id
1 'polypeptide(L)'
;MAAAKLEAGDQVWCAEKETGGFRRGEVLGASARHARVTFDDSPGEAPVELPHSALLAANPRDHETSEDLGDLSVLNEATMLHAISSRFLSAPHEQIYTRAGLLVVSVNPYRQLPHMFDESTMREYARATRDLAPGDPTGLPPHLFEVAGVAFAALLRDSSAAHAIIVSGESGAGKTEAVKRLLAFLSRAPQLLDAGAAGNAAAARGGASPLASTALGAAAQHGTALELCAQLLEAGPLLEAFGNAKTRRNDNSSRFGKLVQLQFDRAGRVAGGSLSHYLLEQARVVGHAPAERSFHVFYQLCAAAEAGAEGALDGAPDDGDAQMIGALGLRSARAYAMLTPGAQLAAAELRDGDGRPLRDGAECAATLARLERLFPSRGARTALLQLLAAVLELGQLRFMPAADDDGRAAIAPSAECERALGAAALLLRVDAAALRTALLERQVSAAGETCRVRKSVADATDSRDALAKALYCRLFDHIVRCLNAALCAPAELGGGGQIALLDIFGFEVFEVNSLEQFLINYANERLQAHFYTTAIARVCREYLAEGLELGGTEHTLDNSAVLALLDSRPAGIVQLLNEDCLFPSNTAHSFVHKLVAAHGAHSAFSLPKVRSSAPAFTVRHYALPVTYDASLFLSKNKHALFLELTQLMAASDQPLVAALFGEGGAPGGLEQELVRQASQLSSATLGAGVGGVGSPAGARGAQLGRAARRAAAARARGVDAPPTSARRSARAGGGATHFVGVAASFCEALGSLLDLLEGRASSFVRCIKPNHARRPRELDARLVSRQLACAGLVDAVRVSRGGFPSRVPLAAFAERFGLLAPGAASRATPSPRQACAALCATVIAQPGGYRLGTSRVFLASGVLADLERARANRLARAAATLQAVHRARSARASWRATRAAASRAQRAWRAHRAERRARALRAVGGGARTEPSGEPRAAAADAAAPPPPAPPAPPAAPAPAPALTPVRTHAPCADRAAPGSAHVADDVRACALRLRGDLDVLEALALSVAHSAPPLRASAHARARELGEPATDDDELLADNEELRAEVDELVAELVPTKLRLAHAEDEKAVMLGELHRLSAQLATARSEVEQLRQAAASRVGNFGLFAGRPR
;
A
#
# COMPACT_ATOMS: atom_id res chain seq x y z
N MET A 1 -4.54 19.68 17.60
CA MET A 1 -4.46 20.57 16.43
C MET A 1 -5.74 21.37 16.35
N ALA A 2 -5.69 22.65 15.96
CA ALA A 2 -6.90 23.33 15.47
C ALA A 2 -7.31 22.66 14.14
N ALA A 3 -8.61 22.53 13.88
CA ALA A 3 -9.06 22.05 12.58
C ALA A 3 -8.66 23.07 11.50
N ALA A 4 -8.15 22.59 10.37
CA ALA A 4 -7.94 23.44 9.21
C ALA A 4 -9.29 24.03 8.78
N LYS A 5 -9.29 25.31 8.42
CA LYS A 5 -10.51 26.00 7.98
C LYS A 5 -10.83 25.50 6.57
N LEU A 6 -11.85 24.64 6.45
CA LEU A 6 -12.30 24.13 5.16
C LEU A 6 -12.85 25.29 4.30
N GLU A 7 -12.45 25.33 3.03
CA GLU A 7 -12.89 26.31 2.03
C GLU A 7 -13.69 25.63 0.91
N ALA A 8 -14.39 26.42 0.09
CA ALA A 8 -15.09 25.87 -1.08
C ALA A 8 -14.09 25.35 -2.12
N GLY A 9 -14.32 24.14 -2.62
CA GLY A 9 -13.39 23.40 -3.49
C GLY A 9 -12.38 22.52 -2.74
N ASP A 10 -12.35 22.53 -1.41
CA ASP A 10 -11.53 21.56 -0.66
C ASP A 10 -12.08 20.14 -0.82
N GLN A 11 -11.17 19.20 -1.07
CA GLN A 11 -11.46 17.78 -1.26
C GLN A 11 -11.40 17.05 0.10
N VAL A 12 -12.41 16.25 0.41
CA VAL A 12 -12.59 15.60 1.72
C VAL A 12 -13.05 14.15 1.63
N TRP A 13 -12.78 13.40 2.69
CA TRP A 13 -13.29 12.06 2.97
C TRP A 13 -14.27 12.13 4.14
N CYS A 14 -15.41 11.44 4.03
CA CYS A 14 -16.34 11.20 5.13
C CYS A 14 -16.40 9.71 5.44
N ALA A 15 -16.41 9.33 6.72
CA ALA A 15 -16.54 7.95 7.15
C ALA A 15 -17.96 7.41 6.90
N GLU A 16 -18.07 6.28 6.20
CA GLU A 16 -19.34 5.64 5.88
C GLU A 16 -19.69 4.60 6.93
N LYS A 17 -20.82 4.75 7.63
CA LYS A 17 -21.15 3.87 8.77
C LYS A 17 -21.43 2.43 8.38
N GLU A 18 -22.00 2.18 7.20
CA GLU A 18 -22.53 0.87 6.81
C GLU A 18 -21.47 -0.06 6.22
N THR A 19 -20.60 0.46 5.36
CA THR A 19 -19.41 -0.25 4.86
C THR A 19 -18.22 -0.16 5.82
N GLY A 20 -18.15 0.91 6.61
CA GLY A 20 -16.97 1.32 7.39
C GLY A 20 -15.76 1.71 6.53
N GLY A 21 -15.97 2.04 5.26
CA GLY A 21 -15.01 2.74 4.41
C GLY A 21 -15.14 4.26 4.52
N PHE A 22 -14.66 4.97 3.50
CA PHE A 22 -14.78 6.41 3.39
C PHE A 22 -15.26 6.80 1.99
N ARG A 23 -16.30 7.65 1.92
CA ARG A 23 -16.76 8.28 0.67
C ARG A 23 -15.99 9.58 0.43
N ARG A 24 -15.65 9.86 -0.82
CA ARG A 24 -14.99 11.10 -1.24
C ARG A 24 -16.03 12.15 -1.63
N GLY A 25 -15.80 13.40 -1.26
CA GLY A 25 -16.54 14.53 -1.80
C GLY A 25 -15.79 15.85 -1.83
N GLU A 26 -16.46 16.85 -2.37
CA GLU A 26 -16.00 18.24 -2.46
C GLU A 26 -16.83 19.15 -1.57
N VAL A 27 -16.18 20.07 -0.85
CA VAL A 27 -16.83 21.09 -0.03
C VAL A 27 -17.39 22.19 -0.95
N LEU A 28 -18.70 22.35 -1.01
CA LEU A 28 -19.34 23.47 -1.72
C LEU A 28 -19.33 24.79 -0.91
N GLY A 29 -19.20 24.69 0.41
CA GLY A 29 -19.12 25.84 1.31
C GLY A 29 -19.11 25.44 2.77
N ALA A 30 -18.45 26.23 3.61
CA ALA A 30 -18.23 25.94 5.02
C ALA A 30 -18.70 27.08 5.95
N SER A 31 -19.34 26.70 7.05
CA SER A 31 -19.62 27.52 8.23
C SER A 31 -18.53 27.33 9.29
N ALA A 32 -18.70 27.97 10.46
CA ALA A 32 -17.77 27.82 11.58
C ALA A 32 -17.77 26.43 12.28
N ARG A 33 -18.67 25.51 11.90
CA ARG A 33 -18.75 24.14 12.49
C ARG A 33 -19.13 23.03 11.52
N HIS A 34 -19.85 23.35 10.44
CA HIS A 34 -20.33 22.41 9.43
C HIS A 34 -19.89 22.81 8.02
N ALA A 35 -19.76 21.86 7.11
CA ALA A 35 -19.53 22.08 5.69
C ALA A 35 -20.58 21.33 4.86
N ARG A 36 -21.00 21.91 3.74
CA ARG A 36 -21.84 21.23 2.74
C ARG A 36 -20.94 20.50 1.75
N VAL A 37 -21.19 19.21 1.56
CA VAL A 37 -20.36 18.31 0.77
C VAL A 37 -21.22 17.59 -0.26
N THR A 38 -20.71 17.44 -1.49
CA THR A 38 -21.24 16.56 -2.53
C THR A 38 -20.26 15.42 -2.79
N PHE A 39 -20.75 14.19 -2.94
CA PHE A 39 -19.91 13.00 -3.06
C PHE A 39 -19.69 12.54 -4.51
N ASP A 40 -18.47 12.08 -4.81
CA ASP A 40 -18.01 11.69 -6.15
C ASP A 40 -18.74 10.48 -6.74
N ASP A 41 -19.27 9.63 -5.88
CA ASP A 41 -19.96 8.36 -6.19
C ASP A 41 -21.48 8.53 -6.37
N SER A 42 -22.03 9.72 -6.13
CA SER A 42 -23.46 10.02 -6.28
C SER A 42 -23.70 11.39 -6.93
N PRO A 43 -23.19 11.60 -8.17
CA PRO A 43 -23.29 12.88 -8.89
C PRO A 43 -24.74 13.21 -9.26
N GLY A 44 -25.44 13.90 -8.37
CA GLY A 44 -26.85 14.24 -8.49
C GLY A 44 -27.62 14.25 -7.16
N GLU A 45 -27.06 13.65 -6.09
CA GLU A 45 -27.62 13.79 -4.74
C GLU A 45 -27.52 15.23 -4.22
N ALA A 46 -28.45 15.59 -3.32
CA ALA A 46 -28.45 16.90 -2.67
C ALA A 46 -27.23 17.04 -1.73
N PRO A 47 -26.56 18.22 -1.68
CA PRO A 47 -25.39 18.42 -0.83
C PRO A 47 -25.70 18.17 0.66
N VAL A 48 -24.93 17.28 1.29
CA VAL A 48 -25.12 16.88 2.70
C VAL A 48 -24.34 17.84 3.60
N GLU A 49 -24.98 18.33 4.66
CA GLU A 49 -24.34 19.23 5.63
C GLU A 49 -23.78 18.43 6.81
N LEU A 50 -22.44 18.45 6.97
CA LEU A 50 -21.69 17.58 7.88
C LEU A 50 -20.80 18.39 8.83
N PRO A 51 -20.64 17.97 10.09
CA PRO A 51 -19.73 18.66 11.03
C PRO A 51 -18.27 18.46 10.61
N HIS A 52 -17.43 19.47 10.84
CA HIS A 52 -16.00 19.40 10.48
C HIS A 52 -15.27 18.22 11.15
N SER A 53 -15.77 17.71 12.28
CA SER A 53 -15.25 16.52 12.96
C SER A 53 -15.56 15.18 12.28
N ALA A 54 -16.46 15.15 11.28
CA ALA A 54 -16.76 13.98 10.46
C ALA A 54 -16.02 13.96 9.10
N LEU A 55 -15.24 15.00 8.82
CA LEU A 55 -14.52 15.19 7.56
C LEU A 55 -13.00 15.10 7.78
N LEU A 56 -12.33 14.34 6.91
CA LEU A 56 -10.88 14.26 6.83
C LEU A 56 -10.43 14.88 5.50
N ALA A 57 -9.34 15.64 5.46
CA ALA A 57 -8.84 16.18 4.21
C ALA A 57 -8.36 15.06 3.26
N ALA A 58 -8.61 15.21 1.96
CA ALA A 58 -8.12 14.31 0.91
C ALA A 58 -6.75 14.76 0.37
N ASN A 59 -6.16 13.95 -0.52
CA ASN A 59 -5.00 14.36 -1.30
C ASN A 59 -5.47 14.84 -2.70
N PRO A 60 -4.62 15.54 -3.48
CA PRO A 60 -4.86 15.74 -4.89
C PRO A 60 -4.89 14.39 -5.63
N ARG A 61 -5.78 14.23 -6.62
CA ARG A 61 -5.98 12.96 -7.36
C ARG A 61 -4.67 12.34 -7.88
N ASP A 62 -3.79 13.17 -8.43
CA ASP A 62 -2.47 12.79 -8.96
C ASP A 62 -1.53 12.09 -7.95
N HIS A 63 -1.80 12.21 -6.64
CA HIS A 63 -0.94 11.71 -5.55
C HIS A 63 -1.61 10.64 -4.67
N GLU A 64 -2.89 10.30 -4.90
CA GLU A 64 -3.66 9.43 -4.00
C GLU A 64 -3.28 7.94 -4.09
N THR A 65 -2.72 7.49 -5.21
CA THR A 65 -2.30 6.10 -5.43
C THR A 65 -0.79 5.90 -5.30
N SER A 66 -0.13 6.75 -4.48
CA SER A 66 1.32 6.77 -4.29
C SER A 66 1.90 5.39 -3.93
N GLU A 67 3.10 5.13 -4.45
CA GLU A 67 3.89 3.93 -4.17
C GLU A 67 4.44 3.88 -2.74
N ASP A 68 4.65 5.06 -2.13
CA ASP A 68 4.97 5.21 -0.71
C ASP A 68 3.94 6.10 0.00
N LEU A 69 3.40 5.61 1.11
CA LEU A 69 2.48 6.35 1.99
C LEU A 69 3.16 7.55 2.68
N GLY A 70 4.50 7.59 2.73
CA GLY A 70 5.28 8.73 3.20
C GLY A 70 5.05 10.00 2.38
N ASP A 71 4.91 9.86 1.06
CA ASP A 71 4.81 10.97 0.10
C ASP A 71 3.42 11.62 0.06
N LEU A 72 2.38 10.96 0.59
CA LEU A 72 1.03 11.49 0.69
C LEU A 72 1.03 12.83 1.45
N SER A 73 0.70 13.94 0.79
CA SER A 73 0.76 15.27 1.42
C SER A 73 -0.08 15.34 2.72
N VAL A 74 -1.30 14.79 2.66
CA VAL A 74 -2.21 14.57 3.79
C VAL A 74 -2.19 13.10 4.20
N LEU A 75 -1.80 12.83 5.45
CA LEU A 75 -1.78 11.50 6.04
C LEU A 75 -2.91 11.33 7.07
N ASN A 76 -3.91 10.51 6.74
CA ASN A 76 -4.95 10.05 7.66
C ASN A 76 -5.39 8.63 7.29
N GLU A 77 -6.31 8.05 8.06
CA GLU A 77 -6.79 6.68 7.87
C GLU A 77 -7.46 6.48 6.50
N ALA A 78 -8.26 7.44 6.05
CA ALA A 78 -8.92 7.40 4.75
C ALA A 78 -7.91 7.46 3.58
N THR A 79 -6.91 8.34 3.66
CA THR A 79 -5.92 8.47 2.56
C THR A 79 -5.02 7.24 2.45
N MET A 80 -4.66 6.59 3.57
CA MET A 80 -3.91 5.33 3.52
C MET A 80 -4.78 4.14 3.06
N LEU A 81 -6.01 4.04 3.54
CA LEU A 81 -6.94 2.98 3.12
C LEU A 81 -7.23 3.10 1.62
N HIS A 82 -7.47 4.32 1.12
CA HIS A 82 -7.67 4.57 -0.30
C HIS A 82 -6.43 4.22 -1.13
N ALA A 83 -5.24 4.69 -0.74
CA ALA A 83 -3.99 4.40 -1.46
C ALA A 83 -3.74 2.88 -1.60
N ILE A 84 -3.91 2.13 -0.50
CA ILE A 84 -3.75 0.67 -0.51
C ILE A 84 -4.86 -0.01 -1.32
N SER A 85 -6.12 0.40 -1.16
CA SER A 85 -7.27 -0.23 -1.84
C SER A 85 -7.26 0.02 -3.34
N SER A 86 -6.96 1.24 -3.79
CA SER A 86 -6.88 1.59 -5.21
C SER A 86 -5.72 0.88 -5.91
N ARG A 87 -4.58 0.68 -5.21
CA ARG A 87 -3.46 -0.14 -5.72
C ARG A 87 -3.84 -1.63 -5.79
N PHE A 88 -4.43 -2.18 -4.73
CA PHE A 88 -4.87 -3.57 -4.69
C PHE A 88 -5.93 -3.90 -5.76
N LEU A 89 -6.93 -3.04 -5.93
CA LEU A 89 -8.05 -3.24 -6.87
C LEU A 89 -7.72 -2.79 -8.31
N SER A 90 -6.54 -2.24 -8.56
CA SER A 90 -6.14 -1.75 -9.89
C SER A 90 -6.18 -2.86 -10.96
N ALA A 91 -6.33 -2.43 -12.22
CA ALA A 91 -6.49 -3.29 -13.38
C ALA A 91 -5.56 -2.86 -14.53
N PRO A 92 -5.04 -3.78 -15.35
CA PRO A 92 -5.35 -5.22 -15.39
C PRO A 92 -4.72 -6.08 -14.28
N HIS A 93 -3.64 -5.60 -13.64
CA HIS A 93 -2.89 -6.34 -12.61
C HIS A 93 -3.01 -5.67 -11.24
N GLU A 94 -3.12 -6.47 -10.17
CA GLU A 94 -3.18 -6.01 -8.78
C GLU A 94 -1.81 -5.55 -8.29
N GLN A 95 -1.74 -4.42 -7.59
CA GLN A 95 -0.52 -3.98 -6.90
C GLN A 95 -0.64 -4.29 -5.40
N ILE A 96 -0.19 -5.48 -5.01
CA ILE A 96 -0.31 -5.98 -3.63
C ILE A 96 0.68 -5.38 -2.62
N TYR A 97 1.65 -4.59 -3.10
CA TYR A 97 2.70 -3.97 -2.28
C TYR A 97 2.64 -2.45 -2.32
N THR A 98 2.87 -1.83 -1.16
CA THR A 98 2.98 -0.39 -0.98
C THR A 98 4.04 -0.09 0.07
N ARG A 99 4.94 0.85 -0.19
CA ARG A 99 5.96 1.30 0.76
C ARG A 99 5.32 2.22 1.82
N ALA A 100 5.89 2.26 3.01
CA ALA A 100 5.44 3.12 4.09
C ALA A 100 6.65 3.61 4.88
N GLY A 101 7.52 4.37 4.21
CA GLY A 101 8.83 4.75 4.69
C GLY A 101 9.77 3.56 4.89
N LEU A 102 9.82 3.02 6.12
CA LEU A 102 10.79 1.98 6.49
C LEU A 102 10.27 0.54 6.39
N LEU A 103 9.00 0.37 6.02
CA LEU A 103 8.34 -0.92 5.93
C LEU A 103 7.61 -1.08 4.60
N VAL A 104 7.38 -2.33 4.21
CA VAL A 104 6.50 -2.68 3.07
C VAL A 104 5.19 -3.27 3.60
N VAL A 105 4.07 -2.71 3.15
CA VAL A 105 2.74 -3.29 3.33
C VAL A 105 2.54 -4.36 2.24
N SER A 106 2.02 -5.52 2.62
CA SER A 106 1.75 -6.66 1.74
C SER A 106 0.29 -7.09 1.90
N VAL A 107 -0.53 -6.99 0.86
CA VAL A 107 -1.95 -7.38 0.88
C VAL A 107 -2.10 -8.77 0.25
N ASN A 108 -2.72 -9.73 0.95
CA ASN A 108 -2.88 -11.09 0.43
C ASN A 108 -3.83 -11.13 -0.80
N PRO A 109 -3.38 -11.47 -2.02
CA PRO A 109 -4.23 -11.49 -3.21
C PRO A 109 -5.25 -12.64 -3.27
N TYR A 110 -5.14 -13.66 -2.43
CA TYR A 110 -5.90 -14.92 -2.53
C TYR A 110 -5.81 -15.63 -3.90
N ARG A 111 -4.82 -15.28 -4.73
CA ARG A 111 -4.47 -15.98 -5.98
C ARG A 111 -2.96 -15.89 -6.25
N GLN A 112 -2.42 -16.83 -7.02
CA GLN A 112 -1.02 -16.77 -7.45
C GLN A 112 -0.81 -15.62 -8.44
N LEU A 113 0.29 -14.88 -8.28
CA LEU A 113 0.72 -13.79 -9.18
C LEU A 113 2.14 -14.10 -9.72
N PRO A 114 2.32 -15.02 -10.69
CA PRO A 114 3.64 -15.52 -11.08
C PRO A 114 4.61 -14.42 -11.53
N HIS A 115 4.10 -13.41 -12.24
CA HIS A 115 4.84 -12.26 -12.78
C HIS A 115 5.45 -11.31 -11.73
N MET A 116 5.17 -11.50 -10.43
CA MET A 116 5.84 -10.77 -9.35
C MET A 116 6.98 -11.57 -8.69
N PHE A 117 7.06 -12.87 -8.96
CA PHE A 117 7.95 -13.78 -8.24
C PHE A 117 8.81 -14.64 -9.19
N ASP A 118 8.91 -14.25 -10.45
CA ASP A 118 9.76 -14.91 -11.43
C ASP A 118 11.23 -14.49 -11.31
N GLU A 119 12.08 -15.21 -12.03
CA GLU A 119 13.53 -15.01 -11.96
C GLU A 119 14.01 -13.72 -12.65
N SER A 120 13.22 -13.14 -13.56
CA SER A 120 13.47 -11.81 -14.12
C SER A 120 13.28 -10.75 -13.04
N THR A 121 12.15 -10.79 -12.32
CA THR A 121 11.87 -9.88 -11.20
C THR A 121 12.92 -10.02 -10.10
N MET A 122 13.26 -11.26 -9.68
CA MET A 122 14.32 -11.47 -8.68
C MET A 122 15.66 -10.86 -9.13
N ARG A 123 16.04 -11.03 -10.41
CA ARG A 123 17.29 -10.51 -10.98
C ARG A 123 17.33 -8.98 -11.05
N GLU A 124 16.19 -8.35 -11.34
CA GLU A 124 16.06 -6.89 -11.39
C GLU A 124 16.27 -6.26 -10.00
N TYR A 125 15.53 -6.73 -8.99
CA TYR A 125 15.69 -6.23 -7.62
C TYR A 125 17.08 -6.51 -7.05
N ALA A 126 17.64 -7.72 -7.26
CA ALA A 126 19.00 -8.04 -6.81
C ALA A 126 20.05 -7.05 -7.35
N ARG A 127 19.97 -6.71 -8.65
CA ARG A 127 20.85 -5.72 -9.28
C ARG A 127 20.61 -4.31 -8.72
N ALA A 128 19.36 -3.86 -8.68
CA ALA A 128 19.02 -2.52 -8.21
C ALA A 128 19.40 -2.27 -6.74
N THR A 129 19.38 -3.29 -5.88
CA THR A 129 19.76 -3.15 -4.46
C THR A 129 21.26 -3.25 -4.19
N ARG A 130 22.05 -3.88 -5.07
CA ARG A 130 23.49 -4.15 -4.87
C ARG A 130 24.28 -2.87 -4.58
N ASP A 131 24.17 -1.92 -5.49
CA ASP A 131 24.95 -0.67 -5.48
C ASP A 131 24.21 0.47 -4.75
N LEU A 132 23.07 0.16 -4.12
CA LEU A 132 22.17 1.12 -3.48
C LEU A 132 22.72 1.62 -2.14
N ALA A 133 22.84 2.94 -1.99
CA ALA A 133 23.28 3.54 -0.73
C ALA A 133 22.23 3.32 0.40
N PRO A 134 22.64 3.19 1.67
CA PRO A 134 21.74 2.82 2.77
C PRO A 134 20.63 3.86 3.06
N GLY A 135 19.50 3.73 2.38
CA GLY A 135 18.29 4.51 2.63
C GLY A 135 17.64 5.12 1.39
N ASP A 136 18.36 5.16 0.25
CA ASP A 136 17.83 5.63 -1.03
C ASP A 136 16.80 4.65 -1.63
N PRO A 137 15.87 5.12 -2.48
CA PRO A 137 14.92 4.26 -3.18
C PRO A 137 15.60 3.55 -4.38
N THR A 138 15.21 2.30 -4.65
CA THR A 138 15.71 1.50 -5.79
C THR A 138 15.35 2.05 -7.17
N GLY A 139 14.40 2.99 -7.25
CA GLY A 139 13.75 3.38 -8.52
C GLY A 139 12.77 2.33 -9.06
N LEU A 140 12.61 1.20 -8.37
CA LEU A 140 11.66 0.13 -8.70
C LEU A 140 10.39 0.23 -7.83
N PRO A 141 9.28 -0.38 -8.26
CA PRO A 141 8.08 -0.52 -7.44
C PRO A 141 8.35 -1.20 -6.09
N PRO A 142 7.54 -0.95 -5.05
CA PRO A 142 7.68 -1.61 -3.76
C PRO A 142 7.55 -3.13 -3.87
N HIS A 143 8.48 -3.89 -3.29
CA HIS A 143 8.43 -5.36 -3.33
C HIS A 143 9.14 -6.03 -2.15
N LEU A 144 8.83 -7.29 -1.84
CA LEU A 144 9.60 -8.07 -0.83
C LEU A 144 11.07 -8.24 -1.21
N PHE A 145 11.37 -8.30 -2.52
CA PHE A 145 12.74 -8.43 -3.03
C PHE A 145 13.58 -7.15 -2.85
N GLU A 146 12.96 -5.97 -2.71
CA GLU A 146 13.64 -4.75 -2.25
C GLU A 146 14.13 -4.92 -0.81
N VAL A 147 13.26 -5.43 0.08
CA VAL A 147 13.57 -5.62 1.50
C VAL A 147 14.68 -6.67 1.69
N ALA A 148 14.60 -7.80 0.99
CA ALA A 148 15.64 -8.82 1.01
C ALA A 148 16.95 -8.35 0.34
N GLY A 149 16.85 -7.66 -0.81
CA GLY A 149 18.00 -7.16 -1.54
C GLY A 149 18.79 -6.10 -0.78
N VAL A 150 18.12 -5.18 -0.06
CA VAL A 150 18.78 -4.19 0.81
C VAL A 150 19.51 -4.86 1.99
N ALA A 151 18.91 -5.89 2.61
CA ALA A 151 19.56 -6.67 3.65
C ALA A 151 20.79 -7.44 3.12
N PHE A 152 20.65 -8.07 1.95
CA PHE A 152 21.73 -8.81 1.29
C PHE A 152 22.88 -7.89 0.84
N ALA A 153 22.57 -6.73 0.26
CA ALA A 153 23.57 -5.73 -0.13
C ALA A 153 24.30 -5.13 1.10
N ALA A 154 23.64 -5.03 2.26
CA ALA A 154 24.32 -4.68 3.51
C ALA A 154 25.36 -5.73 3.90
N LEU A 155 24.98 -7.02 3.86
CA LEU A 155 25.87 -8.16 4.15
C LEU A 155 27.04 -8.28 3.16
N LEU A 156 26.84 -7.98 1.87
CA LEU A 156 27.92 -7.95 0.88
C LEU A 156 28.92 -6.80 1.07
N ARG A 157 28.52 -5.70 1.73
CA ARG A 157 29.39 -4.54 2.03
C ARG A 157 30.15 -4.70 3.34
N ASP A 158 29.58 -5.43 4.29
CA ASP A 158 30.17 -5.73 5.59
C ASP A 158 29.83 -7.17 5.98
N SER A 159 30.81 -8.06 5.89
CA SER A 159 30.66 -9.48 6.23
C SER A 159 30.46 -9.75 7.73
N SER A 160 30.54 -8.73 8.58
CA SER A 160 30.15 -8.80 10.00
C SER A 160 28.72 -8.31 10.25
N ALA A 161 28.05 -7.73 9.24
CA ALA A 161 26.70 -7.21 9.39
C ALA A 161 25.68 -8.31 9.65
N ALA A 162 24.81 -8.05 10.64
CA ALA A 162 23.66 -8.87 10.97
C ALA A 162 22.38 -8.06 10.76
N HIS A 163 21.48 -8.58 9.92
CA HIS A 163 20.22 -7.92 9.54
C HIS A 163 19.01 -8.75 9.99
N ALA A 164 17.89 -8.11 10.29
CA ALA A 164 16.63 -8.73 10.65
C ALA A 164 15.49 -8.22 9.75
N ILE A 165 14.67 -9.12 9.20
CA ILE A 165 13.46 -8.81 8.45
C ILE A 165 12.27 -9.34 9.25
N ILE A 166 11.49 -8.41 9.82
CA ILE A 166 10.38 -8.70 10.74
C ILE A 166 9.06 -8.69 9.96
N VAL A 167 8.48 -9.87 9.76
CA VAL A 167 7.22 -10.10 9.05
C VAL A 167 6.09 -10.31 10.05
N SER A 168 5.04 -9.50 9.97
CA SER A 168 4.00 -9.43 11.00
C SER A 168 2.62 -9.08 10.42
N GLY A 169 1.55 -9.43 11.13
CA GLY A 169 0.16 -9.30 10.64
C GLY A 169 -0.80 -10.36 11.19
N GLU A 170 -2.10 -10.20 10.92
CA GLU A 170 -3.15 -11.11 11.40
C GLU A 170 -3.01 -12.54 10.80
N SER A 171 -3.70 -13.53 11.36
CA SER A 171 -3.75 -14.88 10.81
C SER A 171 -4.46 -14.91 9.45
N GLY A 172 -3.87 -15.63 8.48
CA GLY A 172 -4.33 -15.66 7.08
C GLY A 172 -3.94 -14.42 6.24
N ALA A 173 -3.15 -13.48 6.78
CA ALA A 173 -2.66 -12.31 6.06
C ALA A 173 -1.47 -12.57 5.11
N GLY A 174 -0.96 -13.81 5.03
CA GLY A 174 0.11 -14.19 4.10
C GLY A 174 1.56 -14.07 4.61
N LYS A 175 1.79 -13.90 5.92
CA LYS A 175 3.13 -13.79 6.51
C LYS A 175 4.09 -14.91 6.07
N THR A 176 3.66 -16.15 6.20
CA THR A 176 4.48 -17.33 5.92
C THR A 176 4.80 -17.46 4.43
N GLU A 177 3.89 -17.03 3.55
CA GLU A 177 4.17 -16.91 2.11
C GLU A 177 5.20 -15.80 1.85
N ALA A 178 5.09 -14.63 2.49
CA ALA A 178 6.10 -13.58 2.38
C ALA A 178 7.49 -14.09 2.81
N VAL A 179 7.58 -14.87 3.91
CA VAL A 179 8.83 -15.50 4.35
C VAL A 179 9.34 -16.54 3.34
N LYS A 180 8.47 -17.39 2.76
CA LYS A 180 8.88 -18.32 1.67
C LYS A 180 9.45 -17.57 0.47
N ARG A 181 8.86 -16.43 0.06
CA ARG A 181 9.38 -15.60 -1.05
C ARG A 181 10.69 -14.88 -0.69
N LEU A 182 10.85 -14.42 0.56
CA LEU A 182 12.10 -13.83 1.05
C LEU A 182 13.24 -14.87 1.07
N LEU A 183 12.98 -16.09 1.57
CA LEU A 183 13.94 -17.20 1.55
C LEU A 183 14.36 -17.55 0.12
N ALA A 184 13.40 -17.73 -0.80
CA ALA A 184 13.67 -18.10 -2.20
C ALA A 184 14.46 -17.03 -2.98
N PHE A 185 14.35 -15.75 -2.60
CA PHE A 185 15.20 -14.68 -3.13
C PHE A 185 16.61 -14.76 -2.53
N LEU A 186 16.74 -14.83 -1.20
CA LEU A 186 18.04 -14.83 -0.52
C LEU A 186 18.90 -16.05 -0.89
N SER A 187 18.29 -17.21 -1.15
CA SER A 187 18.97 -18.42 -1.63
C SER A 187 19.51 -18.32 -3.07
N ARG A 188 19.09 -17.31 -3.84
CA ARG A 188 19.42 -17.11 -5.26
C ARG A 188 20.14 -15.79 -5.55
N ALA A 189 20.22 -14.89 -4.58
CA ALA A 189 20.77 -13.54 -4.78
C ALA A 189 22.21 -13.51 -5.33
N PRO A 190 23.16 -14.38 -4.94
CA PRO A 190 24.49 -14.47 -5.58
C PRO A 190 24.41 -14.78 -7.07
N GLN A 191 23.71 -15.87 -7.43
CA GLN A 191 23.64 -16.40 -8.78
C GLN A 191 22.96 -15.41 -9.75
N LEU A 192 21.98 -14.65 -9.25
CA LEU A 192 21.28 -13.59 -9.99
C LEU A 192 22.20 -12.40 -10.34
N LEU A 193 23.22 -12.13 -9.51
CA LEU A 193 24.24 -11.11 -9.77
C LEU A 193 25.32 -11.64 -10.71
N ASP A 194 25.89 -12.82 -10.44
CA ASP A 194 27.05 -13.36 -11.16
C ASP A 194 26.74 -13.71 -12.63
N ALA A 195 25.50 -14.15 -12.93
CA ALA A 195 25.05 -14.45 -14.29
C ALA A 195 25.17 -13.26 -15.27
N GLY A 196 25.34 -12.02 -14.78
CA GLY A 196 25.62 -10.84 -15.62
C GLY A 196 27.05 -10.78 -16.18
N ALA A 197 28.04 -11.37 -15.52
CA ALA A 197 29.45 -11.23 -15.90
C ALA A 197 29.82 -12.09 -17.14
N ALA A 198 29.29 -13.31 -17.21
CA ALA A 198 29.61 -14.26 -18.29
C ALA A 198 29.10 -13.81 -19.66
N GLY A 199 27.87 -13.29 -19.74
CA GLY A 199 27.24 -12.90 -21.01
C GLY A 199 27.99 -11.79 -21.75
N ASN A 200 28.43 -10.76 -21.03
CA ASN A 200 29.15 -9.63 -21.63
C ASN A 200 30.60 -9.97 -22.02
N ALA A 201 31.22 -10.95 -21.38
CA ALA A 201 32.56 -11.43 -21.74
C ALA A 201 32.54 -12.24 -23.06
N ALA A 202 31.52 -13.08 -23.26
CA ALA A 202 31.39 -13.91 -24.45
C ALA A 202 31.17 -13.10 -25.74
N ALA A 203 30.38 -12.03 -25.68
CA ALA A 203 30.13 -11.15 -26.83
C ALA A 203 31.37 -10.35 -27.31
N ALA A 204 32.38 -10.19 -26.43
CA ALA A 204 33.58 -9.38 -26.70
C ALA A 204 34.80 -10.19 -27.16
N ARG A 205 34.72 -11.53 -27.22
CA ARG A 205 35.84 -12.41 -27.60
C ARG A 205 35.39 -13.55 -28.51
N GLY A 206 35.39 -13.29 -29.82
CA GLY A 206 35.32 -14.37 -30.80
C GLY A 206 36.63 -15.16 -30.82
N GLY A 207 36.59 -16.42 -30.37
CA GLY A 207 37.70 -17.36 -30.53
C GLY A 207 37.98 -18.25 -29.31
N ALA A 208 37.89 -19.57 -29.54
CA ALA A 208 38.38 -20.69 -28.72
C ALA A 208 37.86 -20.86 -27.27
N SER A 209 37.54 -22.12 -26.94
CA SER A 209 37.23 -22.59 -25.59
C SER A 209 38.49 -22.65 -24.72
N PRO A 210 38.36 -22.38 -23.40
CA PRO A 210 39.07 -23.23 -22.45
C PRO A 210 38.26 -23.62 -21.19
N LEU A 211 38.71 -24.74 -20.57
CA LEU A 211 38.54 -25.14 -19.16
C LEU A 211 37.16 -25.64 -18.67
N ALA A 212 36.98 -26.96 -18.73
CA ALA A 212 35.91 -27.70 -18.07
C ALA A 212 36.25 -28.20 -16.65
N SER A 213 37.26 -27.62 -15.98
CA SER A 213 37.82 -28.15 -14.72
C SER A 213 37.44 -27.39 -13.44
N THR A 214 37.02 -26.12 -13.52
CA THR A 214 36.58 -25.33 -12.35
C THR A 214 35.08 -25.42 -12.07
N ALA A 215 34.29 -25.90 -13.03
CA ALA A 215 32.83 -25.95 -12.92
C ALA A 215 32.30 -26.97 -11.89
N LEU A 216 32.98 -28.11 -11.69
CA LEU A 216 32.50 -29.15 -10.77
C LEU A 216 32.55 -28.72 -9.29
N GLY A 217 33.64 -28.09 -8.86
CA GLY A 217 33.78 -27.58 -7.48
C GLY A 217 32.74 -26.50 -7.16
N ALA A 218 32.42 -25.66 -8.15
CA ALA A 218 31.30 -24.73 -8.06
C ALA A 218 29.96 -25.49 -7.98
N ALA A 219 29.67 -26.42 -8.91
CA ALA A 219 28.38 -27.12 -8.96
C ALA A 219 28.05 -27.86 -7.65
N ALA A 220 29.03 -28.53 -7.04
CA ALA A 220 28.86 -29.21 -5.75
C ALA A 220 28.47 -28.23 -4.62
N GLN A 221 29.12 -27.05 -4.54
CA GLN A 221 28.78 -26.02 -3.54
C GLN A 221 27.48 -25.27 -3.84
N HIS A 222 26.99 -25.30 -5.09
CA HIS A 222 25.68 -24.72 -5.43
C HIS A 222 24.51 -25.68 -5.14
N GLY A 223 24.75 -27.00 -5.21
CA GLY A 223 23.79 -28.01 -4.77
C GLY A 223 23.43 -27.84 -3.30
N THR A 224 24.44 -27.90 -2.41
CA THR A 224 24.24 -27.83 -0.95
C THR A 224 23.49 -26.58 -0.48
N ALA A 225 23.76 -25.40 -1.06
CA ALA A 225 23.05 -24.17 -0.71
C ALA A 225 21.56 -24.19 -1.12
N LEU A 226 21.24 -24.81 -2.26
CA LEU A 226 19.85 -25.00 -2.70
C LEU A 226 19.14 -26.11 -1.90
N GLU A 227 19.85 -27.19 -1.58
CA GLU A 227 19.37 -28.31 -0.75
C GLU A 227 19.04 -27.85 0.67
N LEU A 228 19.91 -27.08 1.32
CA LEU A 228 19.65 -26.47 2.63
C LEU A 228 18.41 -25.55 2.59
N CYS A 229 18.25 -24.76 1.53
CA CYS A 229 17.08 -23.90 1.38
C CYS A 229 15.80 -24.71 1.10
N ALA A 230 15.89 -25.85 0.41
CA ALA A 230 14.79 -26.80 0.29
C ALA A 230 14.44 -27.43 1.65
N GLN A 231 15.43 -27.85 2.44
CA GLN A 231 15.23 -28.36 3.81
C GLN A 231 14.55 -27.31 4.71
N LEU A 232 14.93 -26.03 4.65
CA LEU A 232 14.28 -24.94 5.38
C LEU A 232 12.81 -24.71 4.97
N LEU A 233 12.49 -24.92 3.69
CA LEU A 233 11.12 -24.84 3.17
C LEU A 233 10.29 -26.06 3.59
N GLU A 234 10.86 -27.27 3.52
CA GLU A 234 10.22 -28.52 3.94
C GLU A 234 10.04 -28.65 5.46
N ALA A 235 10.92 -28.03 6.24
CA ALA A 235 10.76 -27.84 7.68
C ALA A 235 9.51 -26.99 8.01
N GLY A 236 9.02 -26.17 7.07
CA GLY A 236 7.77 -25.43 7.19
C GLY A 236 6.59 -26.35 7.52
N PRO A 237 6.08 -27.17 6.57
CA PRO A 237 4.95 -28.06 6.79
C PRO A 237 5.06 -28.97 8.03
N LEU A 238 6.26 -29.42 8.41
CA LEU A 238 6.43 -30.20 9.65
C LEU A 238 6.14 -29.35 10.90
N LEU A 239 6.66 -28.13 10.98
CA LEU A 239 6.37 -27.20 12.07
C LEU A 239 4.89 -26.75 12.04
N GLU A 240 4.26 -26.68 10.86
CA GLU A 240 2.83 -26.40 10.75
C GLU A 240 1.99 -27.51 11.38
N ALA A 241 2.34 -28.79 11.19
CA ALA A 241 1.62 -29.91 11.82
C ALA A 241 1.61 -29.83 13.36
N PHE A 242 2.73 -29.42 13.98
CA PHE A 242 2.87 -29.36 15.44
C PHE A 242 2.59 -27.96 16.06
N GLY A 243 2.66 -26.88 15.28
CA GLY A 243 2.59 -25.50 15.76
C GLY A 243 1.43 -24.67 15.19
N ASN A 244 0.71 -25.17 14.18
CA ASN A 244 -0.49 -24.52 13.64
C ASN A 244 -1.77 -25.25 14.13
N ALA A 245 -2.89 -24.53 14.08
CA ALA A 245 -4.22 -25.05 14.37
C ALA A 245 -5.33 -24.29 13.62
N LYS A 246 -6.53 -24.88 13.56
CA LYS A 246 -7.75 -24.17 13.13
C LYS A 246 -8.22 -23.20 14.21
N THR A 247 -8.42 -21.95 13.80
CA THR A 247 -9.00 -20.85 14.58
C THR A 247 -10.31 -20.38 13.95
N ARG A 248 -11.07 -19.54 14.66
CA ARG A 248 -12.29 -18.91 14.09
C ARG A 248 -12.05 -18.12 12.78
N ARG A 249 -10.82 -17.69 12.48
CA ARG A 249 -10.50 -16.79 11.35
C ARG A 249 -9.63 -17.39 10.25
N ASN A 250 -8.99 -18.54 10.51
CA ASN A 250 -8.06 -19.23 9.60
C ASN A 250 -7.93 -20.71 10.00
N ASP A 251 -7.97 -21.62 9.03
CA ASP A 251 -7.95 -23.07 9.27
C ASP A 251 -6.56 -23.64 9.55
N ASN A 252 -5.52 -22.98 9.03
CA ASN A 252 -4.13 -23.32 9.25
C ASN A 252 -3.40 -22.08 9.81
N SER A 253 -3.54 -21.84 11.11
CA SER A 253 -2.96 -20.67 11.79
C SER A 253 -1.79 -21.06 12.67
N SER A 254 -0.59 -20.55 12.38
CA SER A 254 0.53 -20.63 13.34
C SER A 254 0.17 -19.98 14.68
N ARG A 255 0.43 -20.72 15.76
CA ARG A 255 0.26 -20.29 17.15
C ARG A 255 1.59 -20.28 17.91
N PHE A 256 2.66 -19.93 17.18
CA PHE A 256 4.02 -19.65 17.66
C PHE A 256 4.66 -18.62 16.71
N GLY A 257 5.70 -17.92 17.16
CA GLY A 257 6.58 -17.09 16.32
C GLY A 257 7.78 -17.91 15.83
N LYS A 258 8.17 -17.75 14.56
CA LYS A 258 9.26 -18.50 13.92
C LYS A 258 10.37 -17.55 13.49
N LEU A 259 11.59 -17.77 13.98
CA LEU A 259 12.80 -17.04 13.57
C LEU A 259 13.69 -17.99 12.76
N VAL A 260 13.89 -17.69 11.48
CA VAL A 260 14.85 -18.40 10.61
C VAL A 260 16.06 -17.51 10.40
N GLN A 261 17.25 -17.94 10.83
CA GLN A 261 18.49 -17.24 10.58
C GLN A 261 19.24 -17.94 9.44
N LEU A 262 19.48 -17.22 8.34
CA LEU A 262 20.40 -17.64 7.30
C LEU A 262 21.82 -17.17 7.63
N GLN A 263 22.78 -18.09 7.53
CA GLN A 263 24.21 -17.84 7.68
C GLN A 263 24.85 -17.85 6.29
N PHE A 264 25.70 -16.88 6.00
CA PHE A 264 26.31 -16.72 4.68
C PHE A 264 27.84 -16.86 4.74
N ASP A 265 28.43 -17.35 3.64
CA ASP A 265 29.88 -17.30 3.44
C ASP A 265 30.34 -15.91 2.97
N ARG A 266 31.66 -15.74 2.78
CA ARG A 266 32.26 -14.47 2.31
C ARG A 266 31.95 -14.14 0.84
N ALA A 267 31.36 -15.05 0.07
CA ALA A 267 30.84 -14.81 -1.27
C ALA A 267 29.32 -14.50 -1.25
N GLY A 268 28.69 -14.42 -0.07
CA GLY A 268 27.26 -14.19 0.08
C GLY A 268 26.40 -15.42 -0.24
N ARG A 269 26.98 -16.63 -0.33
CA ARG A 269 26.24 -17.88 -0.54
C ARG A 269 25.75 -18.41 0.81
N VAL A 270 24.57 -19.04 0.84
CA VAL A 270 24.03 -19.62 2.08
C VAL A 270 24.90 -20.81 2.51
N ALA A 271 25.49 -20.73 3.70
CA ALA A 271 26.42 -21.71 4.25
C ALA A 271 25.77 -22.65 5.30
N GLY A 272 24.67 -22.20 5.90
CA GLY A 272 23.90 -22.92 6.91
C GLY A 272 22.76 -22.06 7.44
N GLY A 273 22.04 -22.58 8.43
CA GLY A 273 20.99 -21.81 9.09
C GLY A 273 20.63 -22.32 10.49
N SER A 274 19.82 -21.54 11.18
CA SER A 274 19.19 -21.95 12.44
C SER A 274 17.71 -21.54 12.46
N LEU A 275 16.96 -22.29 13.24
CA LEU A 275 15.54 -22.13 13.52
C LEU A 275 15.39 -21.94 15.04
N SER A 276 14.94 -20.76 15.44
CA SER A 276 14.39 -20.55 16.77
C SER A 276 12.86 -20.44 16.66
N HIS A 277 12.19 -20.87 17.72
CA HIS A 277 10.75 -20.71 17.86
C HIS A 277 10.49 -19.98 19.19
N TYR A 278 9.41 -19.21 19.26
CA TYR A 278 9.04 -18.46 20.45
C TYR A 278 7.52 -18.47 20.63
N LEU A 279 7.05 -18.26 21.86
CA LEU A 279 5.66 -17.89 22.15
C LEU A 279 4.60 -18.91 21.65
N LEU A 280 4.90 -20.22 21.77
CA LEU A 280 3.96 -21.30 21.46
C LEU A 280 2.73 -21.26 22.38
N GLU A 281 1.52 -21.38 21.82
CA GLU A 281 0.25 -21.33 22.57
C GLU A 281 -0.03 -22.63 23.35
N GLN A 282 0.75 -22.86 24.41
CA GLN A 282 0.73 -24.08 25.24
C GLN A 282 -0.67 -24.45 25.74
N ALA A 283 -1.53 -23.46 26.02
CA ALA A 283 -2.91 -23.68 26.45
C ALA A 283 -3.73 -24.57 25.48
N ARG A 284 -3.45 -24.48 24.17
CA ARG A 284 -4.15 -25.22 23.11
C ARG A 284 -3.92 -26.74 23.16
N VAL A 285 -2.91 -27.22 23.90
CA VAL A 285 -2.70 -28.66 24.15
C VAL A 285 -3.85 -29.25 24.99
N VAL A 286 -4.41 -28.48 25.92
CA VAL A 286 -5.39 -28.97 26.92
C VAL A 286 -6.80 -28.43 26.73
N GLY A 287 -6.97 -27.32 26.00
CA GLY A 287 -8.29 -26.78 25.68
C GLY A 287 -8.28 -25.61 24.70
N HIS A 288 -9.36 -25.48 23.93
CA HIS A 288 -9.56 -24.46 22.91
C HIS A 288 -11.05 -24.08 22.80
N ALA A 289 -11.38 -23.00 22.10
CA ALA A 289 -12.77 -22.53 21.99
C ALA A 289 -13.63 -23.46 21.08
N PRO A 290 -14.97 -23.51 21.24
CA PRO A 290 -15.86 -24.46 20.53
C PRO A 290 -15.98 -24.33 19.00
N ALA A 291 -15.18 -23.48 18.36
CA ALA A 291 -15.11 -23.29 16.91
C ALA A 291 -13.66 -23.38 16.39
N GLU A 292 -12.79 -24.03 17.16
CA GLU A 292 -11.35 -24.16 16.92
C GLU A 292 -10.90 -25.61 17.10
N ARG A 293 -9.64 -25.91 16.75
CA ARG A 293 -8.99 -27.19 17.05
C ARG A 293 -7.78 -26.99 17.96
N SER A 294 -7.29 -28.11 18.50
CA SER A 294 -5.90 -28.23 18.97
C SER A 294 -4.93 -28.30 17.78
N PHE A 295 -3.64 -28.54 18.02
CA PHE A 295 -2.63 -28.67 16.96
C PHE A 295 -2.94 -29.81 15.98
N HIS A 296 -2.62 -29.62 14.69
CA HIS A 296 -3.03 -30.54 13.62
C HIS A 296 -2.56 -31.99 13.83
N VAL A 297 -1.34 -32.19 14.33
CA VAL A 297 -0.72 -33.52 14.54
C VAL A 297 -1.59 -34.49 15.34
N PHE A 298 -2.36 -34.00 16.33
CA PHE A 298 -3.27 -34.86 17.10
C PHE A 298 -4.40 -35.43 16.24
N TYR A 299 -4.98 -34.61 15.34
CA TYR A 299 -6.06 -35.02 14.45
C TYR A 299 -5.53 -35.88 13.29
N GLN A 300 -4.34 -35.57 12.79
CA GLN A 300 -3.61 -36.40 11.81
C GLN A 300 -3.43 -37.84 12.33
N LEU A 301 -2.92 -38.00 13.55
CA LEU A 301 -2.68 -39.32 14.15
C LEU A 301 -3.99 -40.06 14.50
N CYS A 302 -5.02 -39.36 14.97
CA CYS A 302 -6.34 -39.98 15.20
C CYS A 302 -6.95 -40.49 13.89
N ALA A 303 -6.89 -39.69 12.81
CA ALA A 303 -7.44 -40.08 11.51
C ALA A 303 -6.67 -41.24 10.86
N ALA A 304 -5.35 -41.31 11.05
CA ALA A 304 -4.54 -42.45 10.61
C ALA A 304 -4.87 -43.74 11.39
N ALA A 305 -5.12 -43.62 12.70
CA ALA A 305 -5.54 -44.75 13.54
C ALA A 305 -6.96 -45.24 13.20
N GLU A 306 -7.90 -44.34 12.90
CA GLU A 306 -9.24 -44.68 12.40
C GLU A 306 -9.17 -45.40 11.04
N ALA A 307 -8.43 -44.83 10.06
CA ALA A 307 -8.35 -45.39 8.72
C ALA A 307 -7.63 -46.76 8.65
N GLY A 308 -6.71 -47.01 9.59
CA GLY A 308 -6.06 -48.31 9.77
C GLY A 308 -7.00 -49.44 10.24
N ALA A 309 -8.21 -49.12 10.71
CA ALA A 309 -9.22 -50.10 11.10
C ALA A 309 -10.24 -50.43 9.99
N GLU A 310 -10.45 -49.53 9.01
CA GLU A 310 -11.47 -49.70 7.95
C GLU A 310 -10.90 -49.80 6.52
N GLY A 311 -9.56 -49.71 6.34
CA GLY A 311 -8.90 -50.22 5.13
C GLY A 311 -9.06 -49.37 3.86
N ALA A 312 -9.04 -48.04 3.98
CA ALA A 312 -9.10 -47.13 2.83
C ALA A 312 -8.16 -45.91 2.96
N LEU A 313 -6.89 -46.08 2.57
CA LEU A 313 -5.93 -44.99 2.36
C LEU A 313 -5.27 -45.12 0.98
N ASP A 314 -5.69 -44.31 0.01
CA ASP A 314 -4.97 -44.13 -1.25
C ASP A 314 -3.60 -43.49 -0.97
N GLY A 315 -2.53 -44.27 -1.08
CA GLY A 315 -1.18 -43.87 -0.67
C GLY A 315 -0.89 -44.17 0.80
N ALA A 316 -1.10 -45.43 1.22
CA ALA A 316 -0.84 -45.90 2.57
C ALA A 316 0.63 -45.64 3.02
N PRO A 317 0.86 -45.40 4.32
CA PRO A 317 2.20 -45.49 4.89
C PRO A 317 2.70 -46.95 4.83
N ASP A 318 4.01 -47.16 4.81
CA ASP A 318 4.61 -48.51 4.87
C ASP A 318 4.03 -49.32 6.05
N ASP A 319 3.94 -50.65 5.88
CA ASP A 319 3.39 -51.59 6.88
C ASP A 319 3.96 -51.36 8.30
N GLY A 320 5.23 -50.95 8.39
CA GLY A 320 5.92 -50.65 9.63
C GLY A 320 5.41 -49.39 10.37
N ASP A 321 4.91 -48.39 9.65
CA ASP A 321 4.35 -47.16 10.22
C ASP A 321 2.86 -47.36 10.58
N ALA A 322 2.09 -48.06 9.73
CA ALA A 322 0.72 -48.47 10.07
C ALA A 322 0.66 -49.33 11.35
N GLN A 323 1.55 -50.33 11.44
CA GLN A 323 1.72 -51.16 12.65
C GLN A 323 2.16 -50.33 13.87
N MET A 324 3.01 -49.32 13.68
CA MET A 324 3.46 -48.44 14.77
C MET A 324 2.31 -47.59 15.31
N ILE A 325 1.44 -47.04 14.45
CA ILE A 325 0.27 -46.25 14.86
C ILE A 325 -0.76 -47.13 15.56
N GLY A 326 -1.05 -48.32 15.03
CA GLY A 326 -1.96 -49.27 15.67
C GLY A 326 -1.51 -49.66 17.08
N ALA A 327 -0.20 -49.81 17.30
CA ALA A 327 0.40 -50.10 18.61
C ALA A 327 0.29 -48.95 19.64
N LEU A 328 -0.15 -47.74 19.24
CA LEU A 328 -0.42 -46.63 20.17
C LEU A 328 -1.78 -46.75 20.88
N GLY A 329 -2.70 -47.59 20.36
CA GLY A 329 -4.06 -47.71 20.89
C GLY A 329 -4.93 -46.46 20.73
N LEU A 330 -4.58 -45.57 19.79
CA LEU A 330 -5.30 -44.31 19.55
C LEU A 330 -6.74 -44.56 19.10
N ARG A 331 -7.66 -43.75 19.64
CA ARG A 331 -9.08 -43.72 19.29
C ARG A 331 -9.40 -42.54 18.36
N SER A 332 -10.65 -42.47 17.91
CA SER A 332 -11.21 -41.29 17.26
C SER A 332 -10.90 -39.99 18.00
N ALA A 333 -10.65 -38.90 17.27
CA ALA A 333 -10.49 -37.57 17.88
C ALA A 333 -11.73 -37.13 18.70
N ARG A 334 -12.91 -37.71 18.42
CA ARG A 334 -14.15 -37.48 19.19
C ARG A 334 -14.18 -38.20 20.54
N ALA A 335 -13.32 -39.20 20.76
CA ALA A 335 -13.21 -39.90 22.03
C ALA A 335 -12.32 -39.15 23.04
N TYR A 336 -11.46 -38.23 22.59
CA TYR A 336 -10.51 -37.52 23.44
C TYR A 336 -11.08 -36.20 23.96
N ALA A 337 -11.21 -36.05 25.28
CA ALA A 337 -11.81 -34.87 25.91
C ALA A 337 -11.14 -33.55 25.48
N MET A 338 -9.80 -33.52 25.37
CA MET A 338 -9.02 -32.37 24.90
C MET A 338 -9.24 -32.03 23.41
N LEU A 339 -9.67 -32.99 22.58
CA LEU A 339 -9.91 -32.79 21.14
C LEU A 339 -11.40 -32.63 20.79
N THR A 340 -12.30 -33.15 21.62
CA THR A 340 -13.75 -33.28 21.34
C THR A 340 -14.40 -31.98 20.82
N PRO A 341 -14.17 -30.78 21.41
CA PRO A 341 -14.76 -29.54 20.90
C PRO A 341 -14.33 -29.18 19.46
N GLY A 342 -13.16 -29.64 19.02
CA GLY A 342 -12.64 -29.45 17.66
C GLY A 342 -12.88 -30.64 16.72
N ALA A 343 -13.27 -31.80 17.27
CA ALA A 343 -13.63 -33.01 16.51
C ALA A 343 -15.13 -33.10 16.17
N GLN A 344 -15.93 -32.15 16.68
CA GLN A 344 -17.34 -31.94 16.32
C GLN A 344 -17.51 -31.09 15.05
N LEU A 345 -16.47 -30.36 14.63
CA LEU A 345 -16.46 -29.57 13.39
C LEU A 345 -16.55 -30.50 12.16
N ALA A 346 -17.29 -30.09 11.13
CA ALA A 346 -17.50 -30.91 9.95
C ALA A 346 -16.24 -30.97 9.07
N ALA A 347 -15.82 -32.16 8.64
CA ALA A 347 -14.62 -32.35 7.81
C ALA A 347 -14.67 -31.56 6.49
N ALA A 348 -15.87 -31.35 5.93
CA ALA A 348 -16.08 -30.55 4.72
C ALA A 348 -15.79 -29.03 4.90
N GLU A 349 -15.67 -28.55 6.15
CA GLU A 349 -15.39 -27.16 6.50
C GLU A 349 -13.92 -26.90 6.86
N LEU A 350 -13.05 -27.92 6.72
CA LEU A 350 -11.62 -27.82 6.99
C LEU A 350 -10.86 -27.59 5.68
N ARG A 351 -9.90 -26.67 5.68
CA ARG A 351 -9.04 -26.39 4.53
C ARG A 351 -7.57 -26.31 4.91
N ASP A 352 -6.70 -26.71 4.00
CA ASP A 352 -5.25 -26.58 4.13
C ASP A 352 -4.77 -25.13 3.89
N GLY A 353 -3.45 -24.92 3.87
CA GLY A 353 -2.85 -23.61 3.59
C GLY A 353 -3.11 -23.08 2.16
N ASP A 354 -3.37 -23.98 1.20
CA ASP A 354 -3.69 -23.68 -0.21
C ASP A 354 -5.21 -23.50 -0.45
N GLY A 355 -6.06 -23.73 0.56
CA GLY A 355 -7.52 -23.66 0.47
C GLY A 355 -8.22 -24.93 -0.03
N ARG A 356 -7.49 -26.04 -0.21
CA ARG A 356 -8.03 -27.37 -0.58
C ARG A 356 -8.69 -28.03 0.64
N PRO A 357 -9.60 -29.01 0.49
CA PRO A 357 -10.19 -29.70 1.64
C PRO A 357 -9.12 -30.44 2.46
N LEU A 358 -9.01 -30.13 3.75
CA LEU A 358 -8.00 -30.73 4.63
C LEU A 358 -8.33 -32.21 4.88
N ARG A 359 -7.39 -33.11 4.55
CA ARG A 359 -7.52 -34.56 4.79
C ARG A 359 -6.49 -34.98 5.84
N ASP A 360 -6.87 -34.92 7.11
CA ASP A 360 -5.98 -35.17 8.26
C ASP A 360 -5.14 -36.48 8.10
N GLY A 361 -5.72 -37.57 7.59
CA GLY A 361 -4.99 -38.82 7.35
C GLY A 361 -3.93 -38.76 6.24
N ALA A 362 -4.17 -38.01 5.16
CA ALA A 362 -3.18 -37.82 4.09
C ALA A 362 -2.05 -36.88 4.52
N GLU A 363 -2.39 -35.84 5.28
CA GLU A 363 -1.39 -34.99 5.94
C GLU A 363 -0.57 -35.77 6.97
N CYS A 364 -1.15 -36.76 7.65
CA CYS A 364 -0.42 -37.63 8.57
C CYS A 364 0.72 -38.40 7.87
N ALA A 365 0.45 -39.03 6.72
CA ALA A 365 1.48 -39.73 5.94
C ALA A 365 2.60 -38.76 5.50
N ALA A 366 2.23 -37.56 5.04
CA ALA A 366 3.20 -36.52 4.68
C ALA A 366 3.98 -35.94 5.89
N THR A 367 3.41 -35.96 7.09
CA THR A 367 4.12 -35.61 8.34
C THR A 367 5.10 -36.71 8.75
N LEU A 368 4.71 -37.98 8.66
CA LEU A 368 5.55 -39.13 9.03
C LEU A 368 6.79 -39.25 8.12
N ALA A 369 6.63 -39.12 6.80
CA ALA A 369 7.74 -39.09 5.85
C ALA A 369 8.72 -37.90 6.07
N ARG A 370 8.25 -36.80 6.68
CA ARG A 370 9.12 -35.69 7.12
C ARG A 370 9.83 -36.01 8.44
N LEU A 371 9.15 -36.65 9.39
CA LEU A 371 9.72 -37.07 10.67
C LEU A 371 10.79 -38.16 10.50
N GLU A 372 10.64 -39.10 9.57
CA GLU A 372 11.61 -40.16 9.30
C GLU A 372 13.03 -39.61 9.03
N ARG A 373 13.14 -38.50 8.32
CA ARG A 373 14.43 -37.88 7.96
C ARG A 373 15.11 -37.17 9.14
N LEU A 374 14.38 -36.88 10.22
CA LEU A 374 14.91 -36.31 11.47
C LEU A 374 15.09 -37.38 12.57
N PHE A 375 14.26 -38.42 12.52
CA PHE A 375 14.23 -39.54 13.46
C PHE A 375 14.40 -40.87 12.68
N PRO A 376 15.59 -41.11 12.08
CA PRO A 376 15.81 -42.28 11.22
C PRO A 376 15.65 -43.61 11.98
N SER A 377 15.94 -43.63 13.28
CA SER A 377 15.62 -44.77 14.14
C SER A 377 14.09 -44.90 14.30
N ARG A 378 13.54 -46.05 13.87
CA ARG A 378 12.12 -46.42 14.11
C ARG A 378 11.77 -46.30 15.60
N GLY A 379 12.69 -46.63 16.51
CA GLY A 379 12.49 -46.47 17.95
C GLY A 379 12.32 -45.01 18.41
N ALA A 380 13.01 -44.06 17.78
CA ALA A 380 12.86 -42.64 18.08
C ALA A 380 11.53 -42.08 17.53
N ARG A 381 11.12 -42.50 16.32
CA ARG A 381 9.77 -42.25 15.80
C ARG A 381 8.69 -42.80 16.73
N THR A 382 8.81 -44.06 17.16
CA THR A 382 7.87 -44.68 18.10
C THR A 382 7.77 -43.89 19.40
N ALA A 383 8.90 -43.49 20.00
CA ALA A 383 8.91 -42.72 21.25
C ALA A 383 8.23 -41.34 21.12
N LEU A 384 8.42 -40.65 19.99
CA LEU A 384 7.76 -39.38 19.69
C LEU A 384 6.24 -39.55 19.60
N LEU A 385 5.77 -40.57 18.88
CA LEU A 385 4.33 -40.85 18.72
C LEU A 385 3.69 -41.35 20.02
N GLN A 386 4.41 -42.14 20.82
CA GLN A 386 3.99 -42.58 22.15
C GLN A 386 3.80 -41.41 23.11
N LEU A 387 4.67 -40.39 23.06
CA LEU A 387 4.52 -39.16 23.84
C LEU A 387 3.25 -38.39 23.44
N LEU A 388 2.98 -38.24 22.15
CA LEU A 388 1.74 -37.59 21.66
C LEU A 388 0.48 -38.35 22.09
N ALA A 389 0.49 -39.69 22.01
CA ALA A 389 -0.60 -40.53 22.51
C ALA A 389 -0.77 -40.43 24.03
N ALA A 390 0.33 -40.36 24.79
CA ALA A 390 0.28 -40.19 26.24
C ALA A 390 -0.35 -38.85 26.66
N VAL A 391 -0.11 -37.76 25.92
CA VAL A 391 -0.78 -36.46 26.15
C VAL A 391 -2.30 -36.59 26.00
N LEU A 392 -2.77 -37.32 24.98
CA LEU A 392 -4.20 -37.54 24.75
C LEU A 392 -4.85 -38.44 25.82
N GLU A 393 -4.15 -39.48 26.28
CA GLU A 393 -4.64 -40.36 27.35
C GLU A 393 -4.59 -39.70 28.74
N LEU A 394 -3.56 -38.90 29.05
CA LEU A 394 -3.54 -38.04 30.25
C LEU A 394 -4.80 -37.15 30.31
N GLY A 395 -5.23 -36.60 29.18
CA GLY A 395 -6.42 -35.75 29.08
C GLY A 395 -7.75 -36.43 29.42
N GLN A 396 -7.79 -37.76 29.52
CA GLN A 396 -8.98 -38.50 29.96
C GLN A 396 -9.12 -38.59 31.48
N LEU A 397 -8.05 -38.30 32.23
CA LEU A 397 -8.06 -38.39 33.69
C LEU A 397 -8.96 -37.30 34.28
N ARG A 398 -10.03 -37.74 34.95
CA ARG A 398 -10.97 -36.89 35.69
C ARG A 398 -10.68 -37.02 37.18
N PHE A 399 -10.69 -35.90 37.89
CA PHE A 399 -10.50 -35.85 39.33
C PHE A 399 -11.81 -35.52 40.04
N MET A 400 -11.99 -36.05 41.24
CA MET A 400 -13.14 -35.80 42.12
C MET A 400 -12.69 -35.73 43.58
N PRO A 401 -13.51 -35.21 44.51
CA PRO A 401 -13.24 -35.32 45.93
C PRO A 401 -13.13 -36.79 46.34
N ALA A 402 -12.15 -37.13 47.18
CA ALA A 402 -12.10 -38.41 47.86
C ALA A 402 -13.28 -38.53 48.84
N ALA A 403 -13.76 -39.76 49.06
CA ALA A 403 -14.88 -40.01 49.99
C ALA A 403 -14.46 -39.84 51.48
N ASP A 404 -13.15 -39.88 51.75
CA ASP A 404 -12.60 -40.06 53.10
C ASP A 404 -11.89 -38.80 53.66
N ASP A 405 -11.76 -37.73 52.86
CA ASP A 405 -10.75 -36.67 53.10
C ASP A 405 -11.20 -35.33 52.47
N ASP A 406 -11.55 -34.34 53.30
CA ASP A 406 -12.26 -33.10 52.96
C ASP A 406 -11.68 -32.37 51.72
N GLY A 407 -12.33 -32.57 50.57
CA GLY A 407 -12.02 -31.88 49.31
C GLY A 407 -10.69 -32.28 48.63
N ARG A 408 -9.98 -33.31 49.11
CA ARG A 408 -8.76 -33.81 48.47
C ARG A 408 -9.07 -34.56 47.17
N ALA A 409 -8.15 -34.53 46.22
CA ALA A 409 -8.33 -35.19 44.94
C ALA A 409 -8.15 -36.72 45.01
N ALA A 410 -9.06 -37.44 44.36
CA ALA A 410 -8.89 -38.78 43.86
C ALA A 410 -9.10 -38.80 42.34
N ILE A 411 -8.51 -39.79 41.64
CA ILE A 411 -8.91 -40.09 40.25
C ILE A 411 -10.31 -40.74 40.28
N ALA A 412 -11.18 -40.33 39.37
CA ALA A 412 -12.55 -40.86 39.28
C ALA A 412 -12.54 -42.38 39.06
N PRO A 413 -13.22 -43.19 39.93
CA PRO A 413 -13.18 -44.65 39.88
C PRO A 413 -14.04 -45.18 38.71
N SER A 414 -13.48 -45.08 37.51
CA SER A 414 -14.12 -45.40 36.24
C SER A 414 -13.15 -46.16 35.35
N ALA A 415 -13.66 -47.15 34.62
CA ALA A 415 -12.84 -47.97 33.73
C ALA A 415 -12.10 -47.13 32.67
N GLU A 416 -12.65 -46.00 32.23
CA GLU A 416 -11.96 -45.10 31.31
C GLU A 416 -10.76 -44.39 31.95
N CYS A 417 -10.87 -43.90 33.19
CA CYS A 417 -9.75 -43.23 33.88
C CYS A 417 -8.65 -44.22 34.27
N GLU A 418 -9.01 -45.43 34.71
CA GLU A 418 -8.05 -46.48 35.05
C GLU A 418 -7.31 -46.98 33.80
N ARG A 419 -8.02 -47.24 32.69
CA ARG A 419 -7.42 -47.53 31.38
C ARG A 419 -6.53 -46.37 30.90
N ALA A 420 -6.96 -45.12 31.05
CA ALA A 420 -6.20 -43.95 30.64
C ALA A 420 -4.90 -43.78 31.44
N LEU A 421 -4.94 -43.98 32.75
CA LEU A 421 -3.75 -43.94 33.60
C LEU A 421 -2.77 -45.05 33.21
N GLY A 422 -3.25 -46.28 33.04
CA GLY A 422 -2.42 -47.41 32.60
C GLY A 422 -1.81 -47.19 31.21
N ALA A 423 -2.58 -46.66 30.26
CA ALA A 423 -2.09 -46.32 28.92
C ALA A 423 -1.05 -45.19 28.96
N ALA A 424 -1.30 -44.10 29.68
CA ALA A 424 -0.35 -43.00 29.84
C ALA A 424 0.95 -43.47 30.51
N ALA A 425 0.86 -44.29 31.56
CA ALA A 425 2.02 -44.88 32.24
C ALA A 425 2.84 -45.80 31.31
N LEU A 426 2.17 -46.66 30.54
CA LEU A 426 2.81 -47.53 29.54
C LEU A 426 3.54 -46.74 28.44
N LEU A 427 2.87 -45.73 27.87
CA LEU A 427 3.38 -44.91 26.77
C LEU A 427 4.55 -44.00 27.20
N LEU A 428 4.49 -43.48 28.44
CA LEU A 428 5.58 -42.72 29.07
C LEU A 428 6.66 -43.61 29.71
N ARG A 429 6.45 -44.94 29.76
CA ARG A 429 7.27 -45.92 30.48
C ARG A 429 7.65 -45.46 31.89
N VAL A 430 6.64 -45.29 32.72
CA VAL A 430 6.75 -45.04 34.17
C VAL A 430 5.79 -45.94 34.92
N ASP A 431 6.04 -46.18 36.22
CA ASP A 431 5.08 -46.90 37.05
C ASP A 431 3.75 -46.12 37.19
N ALA A 432 2.63 -46.84 37.09
CA ALA A 432 1.29 -46.27 37.14
C ALA A 432 0.89 -45.83 38.55
N ALA A 433 1.40 -46.48 39.61
CA ALA A 433 1.14 -46.06 40.99
C ALA A 433 1.94 -44.80 41.34
N ALA A 434 3.20 -44.70 40.90
CA ALA A 434 4.01 -43.49 40.98
C ALA A 434 3.39 -42.32 40.20
N LEU A 435 2.88 -42.55 38.98
CA LEU A 435 2.18 -41.53 38.19
C LEU A 435 0.89 -41.06 38.89
N ARG A 436 0.08 -41.98 39.44
CA ARG A 436 -1.08 -41.62 40.28
C ARG A 436 -0.67 -40.76 41.47
N THR A 437 0.39 -41.16 42.17
CA THR A 437 0.88 -40.47 43.37
C THR A 437 1.35 -39.06 43.03
N ALA A 438 2.16 -38.88 41.98
CA ALA A 438 2.67 -37.57 41.59
C ALA A 438 1.57 -36.64 41.00
N LEU A 439 0.48 -37.19 40.44
CA LEU A 439 -0.69 -36.42 40.03
C LEU A 439 -1.56 -35.98 41.23
N LEU A 440 -1.69 -36.81 42.27
CA LEU A 440 -2.57 -36.56 43.43
C LEU A 440 -1.87 -35.93 44.66
N GLU A 441 -0.54 -36.00 44.76
CA GLU A 441 0.23 -35.49 45.89
C GLU A 441 1.30 -34.49 45.44
N ARG A 442 1.78 -33.65 46.38
CA ARG A 442 3.00 -32.85 46.28
C ARG A 442 3.80 -32.97 47.56
N GLN A 443 5.12 -32.82 47.48
CA GLN A 443 5.98 -32.61 48.63
C GLN A 443 5.89 -31.14 49.06
N VAL A 444 5.91 -30.90 50.36
CA VAL A 444 5.97 -29.56 50.96
C VAL A 444 7.09 -29.57 52.00
N SER A 445 8.12 -28.77 51.73
CA SER A 445 9.24 -28.55 52.66
C SER A 445 8.88 -27.43 53.64
N ALA A 446 8.71 -27.75 54.91
CA ALA A 446 8.39 -26.80 55.97
C ALA A 446 9.34 -26.98 57.15
N ALA A 447 9.96 -25.89 57.61
CA ALA A 447 10.92 -25.87 58.74
C ALA A 447 12.15 -26.82 58.65
N GLY A 448 12.35 -27.51 57.51
CA GLY A 448 13.41 -28.51 57.30
C GLY A 448 12.87 -29.93 57.07
N GLU A 449 11.61 -30.19 57.38
CA GLU A 449 10.93 -31.47 57.15
C GLU A 449 10.23 -31.47 55.79
N THR A 450 10.18 -32.63 55.13
CA THR A 450 9.47 -32.85 53.85
C THR A 450 8.26 -33.75 54.08
N CYS A 451 7.06 -33.18 53.98
CA CYS A 451 5.81 -33.92 54.09
C CYS A 451 5.13 -34.06 52.72
N ARG A 452 4.40 -35.16 52.48
CA ARG A 452 3.52 -35.28 51.31
C ARG A 452 2.12 -34.80 51.65
N VAL A 453 1.54 -34.01 50.76
CA VAL A 453 0.22 -33.39 50.93
C VAL A 453 -0.61 -33.68 49.69
N ARG A 454 -1.80 -34.28 49.88
CA ARG A 454 -2.78 -34.48 48.82
C ARG A 454 -3.26 -33.14 48.24
N LYS A 455 -3.31 -33.07 46.92
CA LYS A 455 -3.77 -31.92 46.11
C LYS A 455 -5.29 -31.73 46.22
N SER A 456 -5.79 -30.52 45.97
CA SER A 456 -7.22 -30.33 45.71
C SER A 456 -7.59 -30.85 44.31
N VAL A 457 -8.88 -31.01 44.03
CA VAL A 457 -9.38 -31.40 42.68
C VAL A 457 -8.89 -30.42 41.60
N ALA A 458 -8.78 -29.12 41.93
CA ALA A 458 -8.20 -28.12 41.05
C ALA A 458 -6.69 -28.33 40.86
N ASP A 459 -5.91 -28.43 41.95
CA ASP A 459 -4.44 -28.62 41.87
C ASP A 459 -4.05 -29.91 41.12
N ALA A 460 -4.87 -30.97 41.21
CA ALA A 460 -4.66 -32.23 40.48
C ALA A 460 -5.00 -32.10 38.98
N THR A 461 -6.04 -31.34 38.64
CA THR A 461 -6.37 -30.99 37.25
C THR A 461 -5.28 -30.12 36.63
N ASP A 462 -4.82 -29.10 37.36
CA ASP A 462 -3.69 -28.25 36.96
C ASP A 462 -2.39 -29.06 36.84
N SER A 463 -2.17 -30.07 37.69
CA SER A 463 -1.03 -31.00 37.60
C SER A 463 -1.02 -31.82 36.31
N ARG A 464 -2.17 -32.41 35.95
CA ARG A 464 -2.38 -33.16 34.70
C ARG A 464 -2.10 -32.26 33.49
N ASP A 465 -2.66 -31.05 33.50
CA ASP A 465 -2.55 -30.12 32.39
C ASP A 465 -1.15 -29.51 32.26
N ALA A 466 -0.46 -29.24 33.37
CA ALA A 466 0.94 -28.82 33.37
C ALA A 466 1.86 -29.91 32.81
N LEU A 467 1.63 -31.19 33.13
CA LEU A 467 2.37 -32.32 32.57
C LEU A 467 2.11 -32.46 31.06
N ALA A 468 0.85 -32.45 30.63
CA ALA A 468 0.47 -32.56 29.23
C ALA A 468 1.11 -31.45 28.36
N LYS A 469 1.07 -30.21 28.82
CA LYS A 469 1.75 -29.07 28.18
C LYS A 469 3.27 -29.25 28.19
N ALA A 470 3.88 -29.60 29.32
CA ALA A 470 5.34 -29.75 29.43
C ALA A 470 5.88 -30.85 28.51
N LEU A 471 5.19 -31.99 28.40
CA LEU A 471 5.51 -33.06 27.45
C LEU A 471 5.49 -32.53 26.00
N TYR A 472 4.40 -31.86 25.61
CA TYR A 472 4.23 -31.35 24.25
C TYR A 472 5.26 -30.27 23.87
N CYS A 473 5.50 -29.30 24.76
CA CYS A 473 6.44 -28.21 24.50
C CYS A 473 7.88 -28.71 24.43
N ARG A 474 8.32 -29.55 25.37
CA ARG A 474 9.67 -30.13 25.34
C ARG A 474 9.87 -31.05 24.12
N LEU A 475 8.82 -31.69 23.61
CA LEU A 475 8.87 -32.39 22.32
C LEU A 475 9.03 -31.42 21.14
N PHE A 476 8.29 -30.31 21.11
CA PHE A 476 8.45 -29.28 20.07
C PHE A 476 9.87 -28.70 20.07
N ASP A 477 10.42 -28.38 21.25
CA ASP A 477 11.81 -27.97 21.46
C ASP A 477 12.82 -29.01 20.91
N HIS A 478 12.49 -30.30 21.03
CA HIS A 478 13.33 -31.39 20.53
C HIS A 478 13.25 -31.53 19.01
N ILE A 479 12.06 -31.41 18.41
CA ILE A 479 11.90 -31.37 16.94
C ILE A 479 12.67 -30.18 16.35
N VAL A 480 12.61 -29.01 17.00
CA VAL A 480 13.39 -27.82 16.60
C VAL A 480 14.91 -28.05 16.76
N ARG A 481 15.38 -28.76 17.80
CA ARG A 481 16.79 -29.18 17.92
C ARG A 481 17.21 -30.14 16.81
N CYS A 482 16.41 -31.14 16.48
CA CYS A 482 16.69 -32.10 15.41
C CYS A 482 16.73 -31.40 14.03
N LEU A 483 15.83 -30.45 13.78
CA LEU A 483 15.89 -29.58 12.61
C LEU A 483 17.19 -28.76 12.57
N ASN A 484 17.56 -28.11 13.68
CA ASN A 484 18.82 -27.33 13.75
C ASN A 484 20.06 -28.19 13.50
N ALA A 485 20.12 -29.41 14.04
CA ALA A 485 21.23 -30.34 13.79
C ALA A 485 21.39 -30.71 12.30
N ALA A 486 20.30 -30.70 11.52
CA ALA A 486 20.34 -30.91 10.07
C ALA A 486 20.64 -29.62 9.26
N LEU A 487 20.52 -28.44 9.87
CA LEU A 487 20.67 -27.13 9.22
C LEU A 487 22.01 -26.43 9.52
N CYS A 488 22.79 -26.93 10.47
CA CYS A 488 24.07 -26.36 10.88
C CYS A 488 25.07 -26.27 9.73
N ALA A 489 25.75 -25.12 9.60
CA ALA A 489 26.90 -24.97 8.71
C ALA A 489 28.06 -25.86 9.18
N PRO A 490 28.82 -26.50 8.25
CA PRO A 490 30.16 -26.97 8.53
C PRO A 490 31.03 -25.83 9.06
N ALA A 491 31.77 -26.05 10.14
CA ALA A 491 32.52 -25.00 10.84
C ALA A 491 33.52 -24.25 9.94
N GLU A 492 34.03 -24.91 8.90
CA GLU A 492 34.98 -24.36 7.91
C GLU A 492 34.35 -23.33 6.96
N LEU A 493 33.02 -23.29 6.84
CA LEU A 493 32.28 -22.32 6.01
C LEU A 493 31.79 -21.10 6.81
N GLY A 494 31.93 -21.10 8.13
CA GLY A 494 31.54 -20.00 9.00
C GLY A 494 32.48 -18.79 8.88
N GLY A 495 32.03 -17.71 8.26
CA GLY A 495 32.86 -16.50 8.14
C GLY A 495 32.29 -15.29 7.40
N GLY A 496 30.98 -15.27 7.13
CA GLY A 496 30.23 -14.13 6.60
C GLY A 496 29.02 -13.78 7.48
N GLY A 497 28.19 -12.85 7.01
CA GLY A 497 27.13 -12.23 7.81
C GLY A 497 25.88 -13.11 8.04
N GLN A 498 24.89 -12.53 8.71
CA GLN A 498 23.63 -13.20 9.03
C GLN A 498 22.40 -12.38 8.61
N ILE A 499 21.37 -13.05 8.06
CA ILE A 499 20.05 -12.45 7.84
C ILE A 499 19.00 -13.29 8.57
N ALA A 500 18.35 -12.69 9.56
CA ALA A 500 17.26 -13.29 10.31
C ALA A 500 15.89 -12.88 9.74
N LEU A 501 14.98 -13.85 9.59
CA LEU A 501 13.60 -13.65 9.16
C LEU A 501 12.67 -14.05 10.32
N LEU A 502 11.91 -13.10 10.85
CA LEU A 502 10.96 -13.33 11.95
C LEU A 502 9.53 -13.34 11.41
N ASP A 503 8.86 -14.50 11.37
CA ASP A 503 7.40 -14.60 11.22
C ASP A 503 6.77 -14.53 12.62
N ILE A 504 6.03 -13.46 12.90
CA ILE A 504 5.38 -13.27 14.20
C ILE A 504 3.95 -12.76 14.04
N PHE A 505 3.08 -13.11 15.00
CA PHE A 505 1.71 -12.60 15.04
C PHE A 505 1.68 -11.08 15.17
N GLY A 506 0.75 -10.44 14.46
CA GLY A 506 0.39 -9.04 14.72
C GLY A 506 -0.47 -8.90 15.98
N PHE A 507 -0.78 -7.66 16.33
CA PHE A 507 -1.64 -7.28 17.45
C PHE A 507 -3.05 -7.93 17.32
N GLU A 508 -3.47 -8.72 18.30
CA GLU A 508 -4.75 -9.44 18.31
C GLU A 508 -5.82 -8.69 19.14
N VAL A 509 -7.01 -8.51 18.56
CA VAL A 509 -8.21 -8.10 19.31
C VAL A 509 -9.40 -8.94 18.86
N PHE A 510 -10.08 -9.53 19.84
CA PHE A 510 -11.27 -10.36 19.71
C PHE A 510 -12.41 -9.81 20.59
N GLU A 511 -13.58 -10.46 20.50
CA GLU A 511 -14.77 -10.16 21.31
C GLU A 511 -14.51 -10.37 22.81
N VAL A 512 -13.73 -11.42 23.13
CA VAL A 512 -13.22 -11.73 24.46
C VAL A 512 -11.71 -11.92 24.32
N ASN A 513 -10.92 -11.16 25.08
CA ASN A 513 -9.46 -11.20 25.05
C ASN A 513 -8.95 -11.82 26.36
N SER A 514 -8.17 -12.88 26.27
CA SER A 514 -7.66 -13.65 27.41
C SER A 514 -6.17 -13.32 27.67
N LEU A 515 -5.55 -14.01 28.63
CA LEU A 515 -4.11 -13.89 28.95
C LEU A 515 -3.23 -14.05 27.70
N GLU A 516 -3.62 -14.93 26.78
CA GLU A 516 -2.94 -15.16 25.50
C GLU A 516 -2.91 -13.88 24.65
N GLN A 517 -4.04 -13.18 24.48
CA GLN A 517 -4.10 -11.90 23.75
C GLN A 517 -3.32 -10.80 24.50
N PHE A 518 -3.36 -10.80 25.84
CA PHE A 518 -2.59 -9.84 26.65
C PHE A 518 -1.08 -9.99 26.41
N LEU A 519 -0.57 -11.22 26.42
CA LEU A 519 0.84 -11.52 26.14
C LEU A 519 1.21 -11.24 24.67
N ILE A 520 0.35 -11.61 23.71
CA ILE A 520 0.50 -11.30 22.28
C ILE A 520 0.60 -9.79 22.02
N ASN A 521 -0.25 -9.00 22.69
CA ASN A 521 -0.28 -7.55 22.54
C ASN A 521 0.89 -6.86 23.27
N TYR A 522 1.33 -7.41 24.40
CA TYR A 522 2.57 -6.98 25.06
C TYR A 522 3.81 -7.24 24.18
N ALA A 523 3.89 -8.39 23.50
CA ALA A 523 4.97 -8.65 22.53
C ALA A 523 4.93 -7.65 21.35
N ASN A 524 3.74 -7.33 20.83
CA ASN A 524 3.59 -6.30 19.80
C ASN A 524 3.96 -4.90 20.31
N GLU A 525 3.65 -4.55 21.57
CA GLU A 525 4.04 -3.30 22.22
C GLU A 525 5.58 -3.16 22.28
N ARG A 526 6.29 -4.23 22.67
CA ARG A 526 7.77 -4.28 22.69
C ARG A 526 8.36 -4.18 21.28
N LEU A 527 7.83 -4.92 20.30
CA LEU A 527 8.27 -4.88 18.91
C LEU A 527 8.03 -3.51 18.25
N GLN A 528 6.96 -2.80 18.64
CA GLN A 528 6.69 -1.44 18.19
C GLN A 528 7.68 -0.43 18.79
N ALA A 529 8.16 -0.63 20.03
CA ALA A 529 9.23 0.18 20.62
C ALA A 529 10.57 0.00 19.90
N HIS A 530 10.92 -1.24 19.52
CA HIS A 530 12.08 -1.54 18.66
C HIS A 530 11.95 -0.89 17.28
N PHE A 531 10.74 -0.94 16.69
CA PHE A 531 10.44 -0.22 15.45
C PHE A 531 10.64 1.29 15.60
N TYR A 532 10.09 1.95 16.63
CA TYR A 532 10.26 3.39 16.85
C TYR A 532 11.75 3.76 16.99
N THR A 533 12.48 3.01 17.81
CA THR A 533 13.92 3.21 18.04
C THR A 533 14.72 3.09 16.73
N THR A 534 14.48 2.01 15.96
CA THR A 534 15.09 1.79 14.65
C THR A 534 14.74 2.92 13.67
N ALA A 535 13.48 3.37 13.67
CA ALA A 535 12.97 4.32 12.70
C ALA A 535 13.49 5.74 12.92
N ILE A 536 13.47 6.21 14.17
CA ILE A 536 14.11 7.47 14.58
C ILE A 536 15.60 7.43 14.21
N ALA A 537 16.30 6.32 14.51
CA ALA A 537 17.72 6.15 14.18
C ALA A 537 18.02 6.10 12.67
N ARG A 538 17.05 5.78 11.79
CA ARG A 538 17.22 5.93 10.33
C ARG A 538 16.98 7.37 9.86
N VAL A 539 15.93 8.04 10.33
CA VAL A 539 15.65 9.45 9.98
C VAL A 539 16.76 10.38 10.45
N CYS A 540 17.28 10.20 11.67
CA CYS A 540 18.42 11.00 12.15
C CYS A 540 19.69 10.80 11.30
N ARG A 541 19.92 9.60 10.75
CA ARG A 541 21.06 9.35 9.84
C ARG A 541 20.88 10.02 8.48
N GLU A 542 19.67 9.97 7.92
CA GLU A 542 19.33 10.69 6.69
C GLU A 542 19.58 12.20 6.84
N TYR A 543 19.09 12.80 7.92
CA TYR A 543 19.23 14.25 8.15
C TYR A 543 20.69 14.66 8.34
N LEU A 544 21.50 13.87 9.05
CA LEU A 544 22.94 14.11 9.16
C LEU A 544 23.68 13.96 7.81
N ALA A 545 23.29 13.00 6.96
CA ALA A 545 23.87 12.81 5.63
C ALA A 545 23.52 13.95 4.65
N GLU A 546 22.31 14.50 4.76
CA GLU A 546 21.85 15.68 4.01
C GLU A 546 22.37 17.01 4.60
N GLY A 547 23.18 16.96 5.67
CA GLY A 547 23.77 18.14 6.31
C GLY A 547 22.77 19.01 7.07
N LEU A 548 21.66 18.42 7.54
CA LEU A 548 20.66 19.09 8.36
C LEU A 548 21.01 18.98 9.84
N GLU A 549 20.81 20.09 10.58
CA GLU A 549 20.91 20.07 12.02
C GLU A 549 19.78 19.24 12.65
N LEU A 550 20.13 18.33 13.56
CA LEU A 550 19.20 17.68 14.47
C LEU A 550 18.74 18.67 15.54
N GLY A 551 17.98 19.69 15.12
CA GLY A 551 17.15 20.50 16.01
C GLY A 551 16.18 19.59 16.79
N GLY A 552 15.74 20.05 17.96
CA GLY A 552 14.92 19.30 18.93
C GLY A 552 13.51 18.98 18.44
N THR A 553 13.43 18.22 17.35
CA THR A 553 12.22 17.63 16.79
C THR A 553 11.71 16.59 17.76
N GLU A 554 10.54 16.87 18.34
CA GLU A 554 9.92 16.07 19.38
C GLU A 554 9.43 14.74 18.81
N HIS A 555 10.34 13.75 18.74
CA HIS A 555 10.02 12.34 18.52
C HIS A 555 9.26 11.78 19.75
N THR A 556 8.03 12.25 19.92
CA THR A 556 7.11 11.97 21.04
C THR A 556 6.35 10.65 20.91
N LEU A 557 6.54 9.93 19.79
CA LEU A 557 6.02 8.59 19.58
C LEU A 557 6.90 7.56 20.33
N ASP A 558 6.68 7.49 21.64
CA ASP A 558 7.22 6.51 22.57
C ASP A 558 6.05 5.84 23.32
N ASN A 559 6.10 4.51 23.46
CA ASN A 559 5.13 3.72 24.21
C ASN A 559 5.69 3.17 25.54
N SER A 560 6.84 3.67 26.00
CA SER A 560 7.50 3.19 27.23
C SER A 560 6.65 3.33 28.49
N ALA A 561 5.69 4.26 28.55
CA ALA A 561 4.72 4.33 29.65
C ALA A 561 3.75 3.12 29.67
N VAL A 562 3.34 2.62 28.49
CA VAL A 562 2.53 1.40 28.37
C VAL A 562 3.39 0.17 28.70
N LEU A 563 4.64 0.12 28.26
CA LEU A 563 5.57 -0.95 28.63
C LEU A 563 5.85 -0.98 30.14
N ALA A 564 5.95 0.18 30.79
CA ALA A 564 6.10 0.28 32.24
C ALA A 564 4.87 -0.25 32.99
N LEU A 565 3.65 0.09 32.52
CA LEU A 565 2.40 -0.48 33.03
C LEU A 565 2.37 -2.02 32.92
N LEU A 566 2.90 -2.58 31.82
CA LEU A 566 2.83 -4.01 31.56
C LEU A 566 3.86 -4.83 32.37
N ASP A 567 5.12 -4.39 32.45
CA ASP A 567 6.25 -5.22 32.94
C ASP A 567 7.27 -4.51 33.84
N SER A 568 7.05 -3.25 34.27
CA SER A 568 8.01 -2.63 35.21
C SER A 568 8.00 -3.31 36.58
N ARG A 569 9.18 -3.37 37.24
CA ARG A 569 9.29 -3.82 38.63
C ARG A 569 9.16 -2.61 39.58
N PRO A 570 8.48 -2.72 40.73
CA PRO A 570 7.81 -3.93 41.23
C PRO A 570 6.37 -4.12 40.71
N ALA A 571 5.73 -3.07 40.17
CA ALA A 571 4.27 -2.98 40.17
C ALA A 571 3.57 -3.24 38.82
N GLY A 572 4.26 -3.59 37.74
CA GLY A 572 3.64 -3.84 36.43
C GLY A 572 2.72 -5.06 36.41
N ILE A 573 1.73 -5.07 35.52
CA ILE A 573 0.64 -6.06 35.47
C ILE A 573 1.16 -7.52 35.48
N VAL A 574 2.24 -7.83 34.74
CA VAL A 574 2.85 -9.18 34.75
C VAL A 574 3.42 -9.55 36.13
N GLN A 575 4.05 -8.60 36.82
CA GLN A 575 4.63 -8.83 38.15
C GLN A 575 3.53 -9.05 39.18
N LEU A 576 2.48 -8.21 39.18
CA LEU A 576 1.31 -8.36 40.05
C LEU A 576 0.54 -9.67 39.79
N LEU A 577 0.49 -10.14 38.53
CA LEU A 577 -0.13 -11.43 38.17
C LEU A 577 0.67 -12.62 38.73
N ASN A 578 2.00 -12.57 38.65
CA ASN A 578 2.88 -13.60 39.22
C ASN A 578 2.81 -13.62 40.75
N GLU A 579 2.78 -12.44 41.41
CA GLU A 579 2.53 -12.34 42.84
C GLU A 579 1.20 -12.97 43.25
N ASP A 580 0.11 -12.67 42.54
CA ASP A 580 -1.20 -13.17 42.92
C ASP A 580 -1.34 -14.68 42.73
N CYS A 581 -0.56 -15.28 41.82
CA CYS A 581 -0.53 -16.74 41.63
C CYS A 581 0.11 -17.50 42.80
N LEU A 582 0.93 -16.86 43.64
CA LEU A 582 1.58 -17.48 44.80
C LEU A 582 0.59 -17.85 45.93
N PHE A 583 -0.54 -17.15 46.03
CA PHE A 583 -1.45 -17.27 47.17
C PHE A 583 -2.76 -17.96 46.75
N PRO A 584 -3.07 -19.17 47.24
CA PRO A 584 -4.26 -19.93 46.82
C PRO A 584 -5.60 -19.23 47.07
N SER A 585 -5.66 -18.28 48.00
CA SER A 585 -6.85 -17.48 48.32
C SER A 585 -7.18 -16.39 47.30
N ASN A 586 -6.27 -16.07 46.37
CA ASN A 586 -6.47 -14.99 45.41
C ASN A 586 -7.40 -15.41 44.27
N THR A 587 -8.23 -14.46 43.83
CA THR A 587 -9.24 -14.64 42.77
C THR A 587 -9.03 -13.61 41.66
N ALA A 588 -9.65 -13.83 40.50
CA ALA A 588 -9.63 -12.85 39.42
C ALA A 588 -10.19 -11.47 39.84
N HIS A 589 -11.12 -11.43 40.82
CA HIS A 589 -11.60 -10.18 41.41
C HIS A 589 -10.56 -9.49 42.29
N SER A 590 -9.84 -10.21 43.17
CA SER A 590 -8.78 -9.61 43.98
C SER A 590 -7.63 -9.11 43.12
N PHE A 591 -7.30 -9.83 42.05
CA PHE A 591 -6.31 -9.41 41.06
C PHE A 591 -6.71 -8.10 40.36
N VAL A 592 -7.93 -8.00 39.81
CA VAL A 592 -8.39 -6.75 39.18
C VAL A 592 -8.47 -5.60 40.20
N HIS A 593 -8.86 -5.86 41.45
CA HIS A 593 -8.82 -4.85 42.52
C HIS A 593 -7.37 -4.37 42.82
N LYS A 594 -6.39 -5.30 42.86
CA LYS A 594 -4.97 -4.97 42.98
C LYS A 594 -4.47 -4.12 41.80
N LEU A 595 -4.87 -4.44 40.56
CA LEU A 595 -4.55 -3.62 39.38
C LEU A 595 -5.14 -2.20 39.48
N VAL A 596 -6.39 -2.06 39.94
CA VAL A 596 -7.02 -0.74 40.14
C VAL A 596 -6.29 0.06 41.22
N ALA A 597 -5.89 -0.57 42.33
CA ALA A 597 -5.12 0.09 43.38
C ALA A 597 -3.71 0.53 42.91
N ALA A 598 -3.05 -0.26 42.04
CA ALA A 598 -1.72 0.05 41.52
C ALA A 598 -1.73 1.03 40.33
N HIS A 599 -2.79 1.04 39.51
CA HIS A 599 -2.80 1.68 38.19
C HIS A 599 -4.04 2.52 37.87
N GLY A 600 -4.99 2.69 38.80
CA GLY A 600 -6.25 3.41 38.55
C GLY A 600 -6.10 4.87 38.07
N ALA A 601 -4.95 5.51 38.32
CA ALA A 601 -4.61 6.84 37.83
C ALA A 601 -3.76 6.87 36.54
N HIS A 602 -3.34 5.71 36.02
CA HIS A 602 -2.45 5.63 34.86
C HIS A 602 -3.22 5.87 33.55
N SER A 603 -2.72 6.78 32.71
CA SER A 603 -3.43 7.27 31.50
C SER A 603 -3.74 6.20 30.44
N ALA A 604 -3.04 5.06 30.49
CA ALA A 604 -3.25 3.89 29.64
C ALA A 604 -3.98 2.72 30.32
N PHE A 605 -4.41 2.85 31.58
CA PHE A 605 -5.20 1.84 32.29
C PHE A 605 -6.63 2.35 32.55
N SER A 606 -7.62 1.47 32.49
CA SER A 606 -9.02 1.80 32.77
C SER A 606 -9.86 0.55 33.05
N LEU A 607 -11.00 0.72 33.72
CA LEU A 607 -12.03 -0.33 33.80
C LEU A 607 -12.96 -0.31 32.57
N PRO A 608 -13.62 -1.43 32.24
CA PRO A 608 -14.59 -1.48 31.14
C PRO A 608 -15.72 -0.46 31.32
N LYS A 609 -16.15 0.18 30.22
CA LYS A 609 -17.24 1.18 30.24
C LYS A 609 -18.60 0.56 30.61
N VAL A 610 -18.81 -0.71 30.29
CA VAL A 610 -20.00 -1.47 30.67
C VAL A 610 -19.72 -2.15 32.01
N ARG A 611 -20.57 -1.91 33.02
CA ARG A 611 -20.49 -2.61 34.31
C ARG A 611 -20.94 -4.07 34.15
N SER A 612 -19.97 -4.95 33.89
CA SER A 612 -20.15 -6.40 34.00
C SER A 612 -19.88 -6.86 35.42
N SER A 613 -20.45 -8.00 35.81
CA SER A 613 -20.02 -8.76 37.00
C SER A 613 -18.72 -9.54 36.78
N ALA A 614 -18.25 -9.68 35.54
CA ALA A 614 -17.00 -10.36 35.22
C ALA A 614 -15.77 -9.51 35.59
N PRO A 615 -14.69 -10.10 36.16
CA PRO A 615 -13.44 -9.40 36.43
C PRO A 615 -12.72 -9.06 35.13
N ALA A 616 -12.67 -7.79 34.75
CA ALA A 616 -12.05 -7.34 33.51
C ALA A 616 -11.38 -5.96 33.65
N PHE A 617 -10.35 -5.70 32.84
CA PHE A 617 -9.61 -4.44 32.79
C PHE A 617 -9.28 -4.06 31.35
N THR A 618 -8.94 -2.79 31.10
CA THR A 618 -8.70 -2.25 29.75
C THR A 618 -7.37 -1.50 29.68
N VAL A 619 -6.51 -1.90 28.74
CA VAL A 619 -5.21 -1.26 28.46
C VAL A 619 -5.28 -0.50 27.14
N ARG A 620 -4.76 0.72 27.10
CA ARG A 620 -4.57 1.52 25.87
C ARG A 620 -3.16 1.27 25.33
N HIS A 621 -3.07 0.30 24.42
CA HIS A 621 -1.87 -0.02 23.65
C HIS A 621 -1.59 1.04 22.57
N TYR A 622 -0.42 0.98 21.90
CA TYR A 622 -0.12 1.84 20.75
C TYR A 622 -1.20 1.79 19.65
N ALA A 623 -1.77 0.61 19.41
CA ALA A 623 -2.75 0.38 18.35
C ALA A 623 -4.16 0.83 18.74
N LEU A 624 -4.74 0.17 19.75
CA LEU A 624 -6.13 0.32 20.17
C LEU A 624 -6.29 0.05 21.68
N PRO A 625 -7.33 0.58 22.34
CA PRO A 625 -7.76 0.09 23.65
C PRO A 625 -8.26 -1.35 23.55
N VAL A 626 -7.77 -2.23 24.43
CA VAL A 626 -8.17 -3.65 24.50
C VAL A 626 -8.66 -3.96 25.91
N THR A 627 -9.86 -4.53 25.99
CA THR A 627 -10.45 -5.04 27.24
C THR A 627 -10.17 -6.54 27.37
N TYR A 628 -9.55 -6.92 28.49
CA TYR A 628 -9.17 -8.28 28.83
C TYR A 628 -10.08 -8.86 29.92
N ASP A 629 -10.50 -10.10 29.75
CA ASP A 629 -11.23 -10.90 30.74
C ASP A 629 -10.20 -11.59 31.66
N ALA A 630 -10.18 -11.19 32.93
CA ALA A 630 -9.24 -11.69 33.92
C ALA A 630 -9.69 -13.01 34.58
N SER A 631 -10.90 -13.52 34.29
CA SER A 631 -11.52 -14.66 34.99
C SER A 631 -10.63 -15.91 35.04
N LEU A 632 -9.82 -16.13 33.99
CA LEU A 632 -8.89 -17.26 33.86
C LEU A 632 -7.42 -16.87 33.92
N PHE A 633 -7.07 -15.61 34.22
CA PHE A 633 -5.66 -15.16 34.23
C PHE A 633 -4.81 -15.93 35.26
N LEU A 634 -5.32 -16.13 36.47
CA LEU A 634 -4.58 -16.83 37.53
C LEU A 634 -4.37 -18.32 37.23
N SER A 635 -5.41 -19.03 36.78
CA SER A 635 -5.28 -20.45 36.43
C SER A 635 -4.43 -20.67 35.18
N LYS A 636 -4.55 -19.81 34.16
CA LYS A 636 -3.69 -19.89 32.96
C LYS A 636 -2.23 -19.53 33.23
N ASN A 637 -1.93 -18.64 34.18
CA ASN A 637 -0.57 -18.28 34.54
C ASN A 637 0.11 -19.31 35.47
N LYS A 638 -0.66 -20.08 36.25
CA LYS A 638 -0.18 -21.21 37.06
C LYS A 638 0.30 -22.37 36.19
N HIS A 639 1.56 -22.32 35.76
CA HIS A 639 2.22 -23.39 35.00
C HIS A 639 3.47 -23.97 35.70
N ALA A 640 3.51 -23.89 37.03
CA ALA A 640 4.51 -24.60 37.82
C ALA A 640 4.28 -26.12 37.70
N LEU A 641 5.05 -26.80 36.85
CA LEU A 641 5.09 -28.26 36.84
C LEU A 641 5.66 -28.73 38.18
N PHE A 642 4.90 -29.58 38.88
CA PHE A 642 5.31 -30.11 40.17
C PHE A 642 6.61 -30.93 40.09
N LEU A 643 7.45 -30.82 41.12
CA LEU A 643 8.80 -31.40 41.12
C LEU A 643 8.77 -32.93 41.00
N GLU A 644 7.77 -33.57 41.60
CA GLU A 644 7.58 -35.02 41.61
C GLU A 644 7.28 -35.54 40.19
N LEU A 645 6.48 -34.79 39.42
CA LEU A 645 6.21 -35.11 38.02
C LEU A 645 7.46 -34.90 37.15
N THR A 646 8.24 -33.87 37.43
CA THR A 646 9.52 -33.63 36.75
C THR A 646 10.52 -34.76 37.01
N GLN A 647 10.66 -35.17 38.27
CA GLN A 647 11.52 -36.29 38.69
C GLN A 647 11.06 -37.62 38.10
N LEU A 648 9.75 -37.91 38.10
CA LEU A 648 9.19 -39.13 37.52
C LEU A 648 9.42 -39.23 36.01
N MET A 649 9.28 -38.11 35.26
CA MET A 649 9.58 -38.10 33.83
C MET A 649 11.09 -38.21 33.56
N ALA A 650 11.94 -37.59 34.38
CA ALA A 650 13.40 -37.71 34.27
C ALA A 650 13.90 -39.15 34.54
N ALA A 651 13.17 -39.93 35.34
CA ALA A 651 13.43 -41.34 35.67
C ALA A 651 12.67 -42.35 34.79
N SER A 652 12.18 -41.94 33.61
CA SER A 652 11.44 -42.79 32.67
C SER A 652 12.33 -43.80 31.94
N ASP A 653 11.84 -45.03 31.74
CA ASP A 653 12.46 -46.07 30.89
C ASP A 653 12.27 -45.79 29.38
N GLN A 654 11.74 -44.62 29.01
CA GLN A 654 11.69 -44.11 27.64
C GLN A 654 12.81 -43.06 27.47
N PRO A 655 13.89 -43.37 26.73
CA PRO A 655 15.07 -42.47 26.64
C PRO A 655 14.74 -41.05 26.16
N LEU A 656 13.74 -40.89 25.30
CA LEU A 656 13.26 -39.57 24.89
C LEU A 656 12.66 -38.79 26.08
N VAL A 657 11.76 -39.40 26.86
CA VAL A 657 11.10 -38.72 27.99
C VAL A 657 12.14 -38.37 29.06
N ALA A 658 13.04 -39.29 29.41
CA ALA A 658 14.15 -38.99 30.32
C ALA A 658 15.02 -37.82 29.81
N ALA A 659 15.41 -37.82 28.53
CA ALA A 659 16.21 -36.76 27.93
C ALA A 659 15.47 -35.40 27.81
N LEU A 660 14.13 -35.41 27.75
CA LEU A 660 13.33 -34.19 27.81
C LEU A 660 13.25 -33.60 29.23
N PHE A 661 13.38 -34.40 30.29
CA PHE A 661 13.16 -33.96 31.68
C PHE A 661 14.40 -33.91 32.58
N GLY A 662 15.52 -34.51 32.16
CA GLY A 662 16.83 -34.36 32.83
C GLY A 662 17.46 -32.96 32.73
N GLU A 663 18.68 -32.81 33.25
CA GLU A 663 19.34 -31.50 33.45
C GLU A 663 19.49 -30.65 32.17
N GLY A 664 19.70 -31.28 31.01
CA GLY A 664 19.76 -30.60 29.71
C GLY A 664 18.42 -30.35 29.03
N GLY A 665 17.30 -30.63 29.70
CA GLY A 665 15.93 -30.56 29.16
C GLY A 665 15.06 -29.42 29.71
N ALA A 666 15.61 -28.55 30.58
CA ALA A 666 14.85 -27.48 31.21
C ALA A 666 14.29 -26.44 30.19
N PRO A 667 13.07 -25.90 30.40
CA PRO A 667 12.53 -24.84 29.56
C PRO A 667 13.43 -23.59 29.62
N GLY A 668 13.63 -22.93 28.47
CA GLY A 668 14.63 -21.87 28.31
C GLY A 668 16.05 -22.38 28.02
N GLY A 669 16.34 -23.67 28.26
CA GLY A 669 17.64 -24.27 27.95
C GLY A 669 18.00 -24.21 26.46
N LEU A 670 17.02 -24.33 25.56
CA LEU A 670 17.22 -24.09 24.12
C LEU A 670 17.67 -22.65 23.82
N GLU A 671 17.00 -21.67 24.41
CA GLU A 671 17.24 -20.25 24.11
C GLU A 671 18.61 -19.84 24.65
N GLN A 672 18.94 -20.25 25.87
CA GLN A 672 20.26 -20.03 26.46
C GLN A 672 21.37 -20.76 25.70
N GLU A 673 21.15 -22.00 25.26
CA GLU A 673 22.13 -22.76 24.47
C GLU A 673 22.32 -22.18 23.05
N LEU A 674 21.24 -21.77 22.37
CA LEU A 674 21.32 -21.13 21.05
C LEU A 674 21.98 -19.74 21.15
N VAL A 675 21.67 -18.94 22.17
CA VAL A 675 22.36 -17.67 22.45
C VAL A 675 23.82 -17.91 22.82
N ARG A 676 24.14 -18.96 23.59
CA ARG A 676 25.52 -19.35 23.94
C ARG A 676 26.30 -19.79 22.70
N GLN A 677 25.73 -20.63 21.85
CA GLN A 677 26.36 -21.07 20.59
C GLN A 677 26.57 -19.88 19.63
N ALA A 678 25.55 -19.04 19.42
CA ALA A 678 25.68 -17.84 18.60
C ALA A 678 26.74 -16.85 19.13
N SER A 679 26.80 -16.67 20.45
CA SER A 679 27.79 -15.80 21.11
C SER A 679 29.21 -16.38 21.03
N GLN A 680 29.36 -17.70 21.23
CA GLN A 680 30.67 -18.37 21.11
C GLN A 680 31.20 -18.34 19.68
N LEU A 681 30.34 -18.59 18.67
CA LEU A 681 30.70 -18.43 17.26
C LEU A 681 31.08 -16.98 16.92
N SER A 682 30.36 -15.99 17.48
CA SER A 682 30.72 -14.57 17.34
C SER A 682 32.07 -14.21 17.99
N SER A 683 32.53 -14.97 18.99
CA SER A 683 33.83 -14.75 19.65
C SER A 683 34.99 -15.39 18.90
N ALA A 684 34.78 -16.53 18.24
CA ALA A 684 35.81 -17.27 17.50
C ALA A 684 36.41 -16.46 16.34
N THR A 685 35.59 -15.62 15.69
CA THR A 685 36.00 -14.80 14.53
C THR A 685 37.02 -13.70 14.88
N LEU A 686 37.17 -13.35 16.16
CA LEU A 686 38.09 -12.30 16.62
C LEU A 686 39.47 -12.81 17.08
N GLY A 687 39.70 -14.14 17.13
CA GLY A 687 40.91 -14.74 17.68
C GLY A 687 42.11 -14.86 16.72
N ALA A 688 41.89 -14.70 15.41
CA ALA A 688 42.83 -15.18 14.38
C ALA A 688 43.66 -14.07 13.68
N GLY A 689 44.47 -13.35 14.46
CA GLY A 689 45.79 -12.83 14.06
C GLY A 689 45.93 -11.82 12.89
N VAL A 690 46.26 -10.58 13.23
CA VAL A 690 47.26 -9.77 12.49
C VAL A 690 48.21 -9.12 13.51
N GLY A 691 49.52 -9.36 13.36
CA GLY A 691 50.55 -8.68 14.15
C GLY A 691 50.70 -7.21 13.72
N GLY A 692 50.91 -6.30 14.68
CA GLY A 692 50.69 -4.87 14.46
C GLY A 692 51.68 -4.15 13.53
N VAL A 693 51.13 -3.24 12.72
CA VAL A 693 51.82 -2.04 12.19
C VAL A 693 50.89 -0.85 12.45
N GLY A 694 51.41 0.26 13.00
CA GLY A 694 50.58 1.35 13.51
C GLY A 694 50.38 2.53 12.56
N SER A 695 49.18 3.12 12.54
CA SER A 695 48.90 4.50 12.08
C SER A 695 47.53 5.00 12.59
N PRO A 696 47.29 6.33 12.64
CA PRO A 696 46.33 6.90 13.61
C PRO A 696 44.91 7.13 13.09
N ALA A 697 43.91 6.71 13.88
CA ALA A 697 42.49 7.00 13.66
C ALA A 697 41.98 8.12 14.61
N GLY A 698 42.36 9.38 14.32
CA GLY A 698 41.97 10.53 15.13
C GLY A 698 40.55 11.08 14.85
N ALA A 699 39.75 11.19 15.91
CA ALA A 699 38.67 12.17 16.06
C ALA A 699 37.56 12.27 14.97
N ARG A 700 36.79 11.20 14.72
CA ARG A 700 35.41 11.32 14.14
C ARG A 700 34.28 10.59 14.89
N GLY A 701 34.56 9.66 15.80
CA GLY A 701 33.51 8.89 16.52
C GLY A 701 32.81 9.61 17.69
N ALA A 702 33.32 10.74 18.16
CA ALA A 702 32.99 11.25 19.51
C ALA A 702 31.64 11.99 19.67
N GLN A 703 30.98 12.40 18.58
CA GLN A 703 29.73 13.19 18.66
C GLN A 703 28.46 12.32 18.74
N LEU A 704 28.38 11.20 18.00
CA LEU A 704 27.19 10.35 17.95
C LEU A 704 26.83 9.77 19.33
N GLY A 705 27.82 9.36 20.12
CA GLY A 705 27.63 8.81 21.47
C GLY A 705 27.06 9.79 22.51
N ARG A 706 27.04 11.11 22.23
CA ARG A 706 26.50 12.13 23.15
C ARG A 706 25.01 12.41 22.96
N ALA A 707 24.43 12.08 21.80
CA ALA A 707 22.99 12.22 21.57
C ALA A 707 22.21 11.11 22.29
N ALA A 708 22.55 9.83 22.02
CA ALA A 708 21.87 8.68 22.62
C ALA A 708 21.88 8.69 24.16
N ARG A 709 23.01 9.08 24.78
CA ARG A 709 23.13 9.16 26.25
C ARG A 709 22.29 10.29 26.88
N ARG A 710 21.88 11.32 26.12
CA ARG A 710 20.98 12.37 26.64
C ARG A 710 19.52 11.92 26.74
N ALA A 711 19.06 11.05 25.85
CA ALA A 711 17.72 10.44 25.96
C ALA A 711 17.60 9.57 27.22
N ALA A 712 18.62 8.75 27.51
CA ALA A 712 18.67 7.93 28.72
C ALA A 712 18.75 8.76 30.02
N ALA A 713 19.53 9.85 30.02
CA ALA A 713 19.78 10.66 31.21
C ALA A 713 18.59 11.54 31.67
N ALA A 714 17.55 11.70 30.84
CA ALA A 714 16.37 12.49 31.20
C ALA A 714 15.44 11.78 32.20
N ARG A 715 15.56 10.46 32.39
CA ARG A 715 14.66 9.63 33.22
C ARG A 715 14.88 9.73 34.74
N ALA A 716 15.61 10.74 35.23
CA ALA A 716 15.94 10.87 36.65
C ALA A 716 15.98 12.32 37.16
N ARG A 717 14.79 12.93 37.37
CA ARG A 717 14.58 14.10 38.26
C ARG A 717 13.09 14.41 38.51
N GLY A 718 12.64 14.25 39.76
CA GLY A 718 11.67 15.13 40.42
C GLY A 718 10.17 14.99 40.12
N VAL A 719 9.48 14.15 40.89
CA VAL A 719 8.27 14.54 41.63
C VAL A 719 8.38 13.91 43.02
N ASP A 720 8.08 14.66 44.09
CA ASP A 720 8.26 14.22 45.47
C ASP A 720 7.17 13.24 45.95
N ALA A 721 7.53 12.37 46.91
CA ALA A 721 6.62 11.49 47.63
C ALA A 721 6.85 11.61 49.15
N PRO A 722 5.81 11.57 50.00
CA PRO A 722 5.92 11.83 51.43
C PRO A 722 6.56 10.65 52.21
N PRO A 723 7.22 10.91 53.35
CA PRO A 723 7.96 9.89 54.09
C PRO A 723 7.12 9.19 55.17
N THR A 724 7.03 7.87 55.12
CA THR A 724 6.71 7.02 56.29
C THR A 724 7.60 5.78 56.35
N SER A 725 8.00 5.41 57.57
CA SER A 725 9.10 4.48 57.84
C SER A 725 8.75 2.99 57.79
N ALA A 726 9.61 2.18 57.19
CA ALA A 726 9.76 0.76 57.52
C ALA A 726 11.22 0.31 57.34
N ARG A 727 11.98 0.18 58.45
CA ARG A 727 13.31 -0.46 58.43
C ARG A 727 13.15 -1.96 58.14
N ARG A 728 13.62 -2.45 56.99
CA ARG A 728 13.87 -3.90 56.81
C ARG A 728 15.31 -4.20 57.23
N SER A 729 15.47 -5.12 58.17
CA SER A 729 16.77 -5.68 58.54
C SER A 729 17.30 -6.55 57.39
N ALA A 730 18.61 -6.48 57.13
CA ALA A 730 19.25 -7.41 56.24
C ALA A 730 19.31 -8.80 56.91
N ARG A 731 18.73 -9.81 56.25
CA ARG A 731 19.03 -11.23 56.49
C ARG A 731 19.32 -11.87 55.14
N ALA A 732 20.50 -12.45 55.02
CA ALA A 732 20.84 -13.36 53.93
C ALA A 732 20.39 -14.79 54.27
N GLY A 733 20.20 -15.62 53.24
CA GLY A 733 19.91 -17.05 53.36
C GLY A 733 18.50 -17.44 52.90
N GLY A 734 18.40 -18.62 52.29
CA GLY A 734 17.15 -19.20 51.80
C GLY A 734 17.05 -19.20 50.27
N GLY A 735 17.54 -20.26 49.63
CA GLY A 735 17.28 -20.53 48.22
C GLY A 735 15.84 -21.04 48.03
N ALA A 736 14.88 -20.12 47.96
CA ALA A 736 13.52 -20.45 47.56
C ALA A 736 13.44 -20.60 46.04
N THR A 737 12.89 -21.72 45.55
CA THR A 737 12.54 -21.88 44.15
C THR A 737 11.44 -20.87 43.80
N HIS A 738 11.80 -19.82 43.08
CA HIS A 738 10.84 -18.80 42.65
C HIS A 738 9.76 -19.44 41.75
N PHE A 739 8.50 -19.10 42.01
CA PHE A 739 7.39 -19.43 41.11
C PHE A 739 7.59 -18.68 39.78
N VAL A 740 7.74 -19.42 38.69
CA VAL A 740 7.77 -18.90 37.32
C VAL A 740 6.44 -19.23 36.66
N GLY A 741 5.59 -18.21 36.49
CA GLY A 741 4.35 -18.33 35.73
C GLY A 741 4.56 -18.23 34.22
N VAL A 742 3.54 -18.56 33.42
CA VAL A 742 3.59 -18.45 31.95
C VAL A 742 4.01 -17.05 31.50
N ALA A 743 3.48 -16.01 32.14
CA ALA A 743 3.79 -14.62 31.81
C ALA A 743 5.25 -14.24 32.13
N ALA A 744 5.87 -14.85 33.15
CA ALA A 744 7.30 -14.65 33.45
C ALA A 744 8.19 -15.28 32.37
N SER A 745 7.96 -16.56 32.06
CA SER A 745 8.71 -17.26 31.00
C SER A 745 8.50 -16.61 29.63
N PHE A 746 7.30 -16.10 29.34
CA PHE A 746 7.01 -15.33 28.14
C PHE A 746 7.82 -14.02 28.09
N CYS A 747 7.95 -13.28 29.19
CA CYS A 747 8.79 -12.09 29.26
C CYS A 747 10.28 -12.41 29.03
N GLU A 748 10.78 -13.54 29.53
CA GLU A 748 12.19 -13.95 29.40
C GLU A 748 12.53 -14.40 27.96
N ALA A 749 11.66 -15.22 27.34
CA ALA A 749 11.78 -15.60 25.93
C ALA A 749 11.68 -14.39 25.00
N LEU A 750 10.73 -13.48 25.26
CA LEU A 750 10.58 -12.23 24.51
C LEU A 750 11.78 -11.29 24.69
N GLY A 751 12.35 -11.20 25.90
CA GLY A 751 13.58 -10.45 26.17
C GLY A 751 14.74 -10.98 25.33
N SER A 752 14.95 -12.30 25.34
CA SER A 752 15.98 -12.98 24.54
C SER A 752 15.83 -12.73 23.03
N LEU A 753 14.59 -12.65 22.52
CA LEU A 753 14.30 -12.26 21.14
C LEU A 753 14.59 -10.78 20.85
N LEU A 754 14.31 -9.88 21.80
CA LEU A 754 14.55 -8.44 21.64
C LEU A 754 16.06 -8.11 21.68
N ASP A 755 16.82 -8.72 22.59
CA ASP A 755 18.29 -8.58 22.66
C ASP A 755 18.94 -9.02 21.33
N LEU A 756 18.39 -10.07 20.69
CA LEU A 756 18.80 -10.53 19.37
C LEU A 756 18.48 -9.48 18.27
N LEU A 757 17.39 -8.73 18.39
CA LEU A 757 16.98 -7.70 17.42
C LEU A 757 17.67 -6.34 17.63
N GLU A 758 17.94 -5.91 18.87
CA GLU A 758 18.59 -4.61 19.16
C GLU A 758 20.01 -4.53 18.60
N GLY A 759 20.74 -5.66 18.53
CA GLY A 759 22.05 -5.75 17.89
C GLY A 759 22.04 -5.79 16.36
N ARG A 760 20.87 -5.70 15.69
CA ARG A 760 20.73 -5.96 14.24
C ARG A 760 20.06 -4.82 13.48
N ALA A 761 20.57 -4.53 12.27
CA ALA A 761 19.89 -3.64 11.34
C ALA A 761 18.52 -4.25 10.97
N SER A 762 17.43 -3.50 11.17
CA SER A 762 16.07 -4.06 11.07
C SER A 762 15.27 -3.48 9.90
N SER A 763 14.54 -4.34 9.19
CA SER A 763 13.54 -4.00 8.17
C SER A 763 12.22 -4.70 8.46
N PHE A 764 11.11 -4.16 7.98
CA PHE A 764 9.77 -4.56 8.44
C PHE A 764 8.82 -4.83 7.28
N VAL A 765 7.98 -5.86 7.43
CA VAL A 765 6.88 -6.19 6.51
C VAL A 765 5.59 -6.32 7.32
N ARG A 766 4.56 -5.58 6.92
CA ARG A 766 3.22 -5.63 7.52
C ARG A 766 2.25 -6.29 6.54
N CYS A 767 1.87 -7.53 6.83
CA CYS A 767 0.94 -8.33 6.04
C CYS A 767 -0.51 -8.02 6.43
N ILE A 768 -1.38 -7.83 5.43
CA ILE A 768 -2.76 -7.41 5.55
C ILE A 768 -3.67 -8.42 4.84
N LYS A 769 -4.73 -8.84 5.54
CA LYS A 769 -5.81 -9.68 5.01
C LYS A 769 -6.90 -8.79 4.42
N PRO A 770 -7.24 -8.84 3.11
CA PRO A 770 -8.19 -7.90 2.53
C PRO A 770 -9.66 -8.23 2.86
N ASN A 771 -10.03 -9.51 3.00
CA ASN A 771 -11.40 -9.92 3.32
C ASN A 771 -11.43 -11.23 4.14
N HIS A 772 -12.55 -11.51 4.81
CA HIS A 772 -12.77 -12.78 5.51
C HIS A 772 -13.18 -13.93 4.58
N ALA A 773 -13.76 -13.64 3.41
CA ALA A 773 -14.30 -14.62 2.46
C ALA A 773 -13.23 -15.41 1.67
N ARG A 774 -11.95 -15.04 1.77
CA ARG A 774 -10.80 -15.57 1.01
C ARG A 774 -10.95 -15.41 -0.51
N ARG A 775 -11.58 -14.33 -0.95
CA ARG A 775 -11.83 -14.04 -2.37
C ARG A 775 -10.75 -13.12 -2.95
N PRO A 776 -10.25 -13.36 -4.17
CA PRO A 776 -9.36 -12.42 -4.86
C PRO A 776 -10.13 -11.16 -5.30
N ARG A 777 -9.44 -10.01 -5.34
CA ARG A 777 -9.99 -8.69 -5.74
C ARG A 777 -11.21 -8.19 -4.95
N GLU A 778 -11.45 -8.74 -3.76
CA GLU A 778 -12.47 -8.28 -2.81
C GLU A 778 -11.77 -7.67 -1.59
N LEU A 779 -12.22 -6.51 -1.09
CA LEU A 779 -11.61 -5.82 0.04
C LEU A 779 -12.68 -5.28 1.00
N ASP A 780 -12.62 -5.70 2.25
CA ASP A 780 -13.43 -5.23 3.37
C ASP A 780 -12.72 -4.02 4.00
N ALA A 781 -13.33 -2.84 3.83
CA ALA A 781 -12.78 -1.58 4.30
C ALA A 781 -12.57 -1.53 5.82
N ARG A 782 -13.50 -2.10 6.61
CA ARG A 782 -13.39 -2.17 8.08
C ARG A 782 -12.26 -3.08 8.50
N LEU A 783 -12.16 -4.26 7.88
CA LEU A 783 -11.12 -5.24 8.18
C LEU A 783 -9.74 -4.67 7.86
N VAL A 784 -9.59 -3.97 6.74
CA VAL A 784 -8.32 -3.36 6.36
C VAL A 784 -7.98 -2.17 7.26
N SER A 785 -8.85 -1.16 7.44
CA SER A 785 -8.52 0.03 8.25
C SER A 785 -8.12 -0.35 9.68
N ARG A 786 -8.86 -1.29 10.29
CA ARG A 786 -8.55 -1.88 11.60
C ARG A 786 -7.18 -2.55 11.63
N GLN A 787 -6.78 -3.28 10.58
CA GLN A 787 -5.43 -3.85 10.48
C GLN A 787 -4.35 -2.77 10.27
N LEU A 788 -4.62 -1.68 9.54
CA LEU A 788 -3.65 -0.58 9.39
C LEU A 788 -3.36 0.09 10.74
N ALA A 789 -4.39 0.23 11.59
CA ALA A 789 -4.23 0.67 12.99
C ALA A 789 -3.44 -0.36 13.83
N CYS A 790 -3.84 -1.64 13.82
CA CYS A 790 -3.14 -2.72 14.54
C CYS A 790 -1.66 -2.90 14.11
N ALA A 791 -1.34 -2.67 12.84
CA ALA A 791 0.02 -2.72 12.30
C ALA A 791 0.91 -1.53 12.72
N GLY A 792 0.33 -0.53 13.39
CA GLY A 792 1.00 0.73 13.77
C GLY A 792 1.33 1.62 12.58
N LEU A 793 0.63 1.46 11.45
CA LEU A 793 1.04 2.06 10.16
C LEU A 793 0.98 3.59 10.20
N VAL A 794 -0.03 4.16 10.84
CA VAL A 794 -0.18 5.61 11.03
C VAL A 794 1.08 6.20 11.66
N ASP A 795 1.57 5.59 12.74
CA ASP A 795 2.74 6.06 13.49
C ASP A 795 4.06 5.68 12.81
N ALA A 796 4.11 4.55 12.10
CA ALA A 796 5.24 4.20 11.26
C ALA A 796 5.52 5.25 10.18
N VAL A 797 4.46 5.73 9.50
CA VAL A 797 4.59 6.79 8.51
C VAL A 797 4.85 8.16 9.18
N ARG A 798 4.25 8.46 10.35
CA ARG A 798 4.58 9.69 11.12
C ARG A 798 6.05 9.75 11.55
N VAL A 799 6.62 8.66 12.07
CA VAL A 799 8.05 8.62 12.44
C VAL A 799 8.93 8.72 11.19
N SER A 800 8.57 8.04 10.10
CA SER A 800 9.27 8.15 8.80
C SER A 800 9.21 9.56 8.18
N ARG A 801 8.24 10.38 8.60
CA ARG A 801 8.04 11.80 8.27
C ARG A 801 8.66 12.77 9.31
N GLY A 802 9.37 12.26 10.32
CA GLY A 802 9.74 13.00 11.53
C GLY A 802 10.50 14.30 11.25
N GLY A 803 9.86 15.45 11.52
CA GLY A 803 10.34 16.77 11.14
C GLY A 803 9.78 17.21 9.79
N PHE A 804 10.37 16.74 8.70
CA PHE A 804 10.05 17.18 7.33
C PHE A 804 9.50 16.01 6.49
N PRO A 805 8.16 15.88 6.35
CA PRO A 805 7.53 14.76 5.67
C PRO A 805 7.89 14.63 4.18
N SER A 806 7.81 15.73 3.42
CA SER A 806 7.95 15.68 1.97
C SER A 806 9.38 15.97 1.55
N ARG A 807 9.98 15.00 0.85
CA ARG A 807 11.38 15.00 0.40
C ARG A 807 11.43 15.10 -1.12
N VAL A 808 11.81 16.26 -1.67
CA VAL A 808 11.81 16.47 -3.13
C VAL A 808 13.23 16.71 -3.64
N PRO A 809 13.76 15.93 -4.60
CA PRO A 809 15.08 16.18 -5.18
C PRO A 809 15.18 17.61 -5.74
N LEU A 810 16.33 18.27 -5.53
CA LEU A 810 16.49 19.71 -5.83
C LEU A 810 16.13 20.07 -7.28
N ALA A 811 16.53 19.25 -8.26
CA ALA A 811 16.19 19.49 -9.67
C ALA A 811 14.67 19.44 -9.92
N ALA A 812 14.00 18.37 -9.45
CA ALA A 812 12.56 18.17 -9.62
C ALA A 812 11.72 19.24 -8.90
N PHE A 813 12.18 19.72 -7.73
CA PHE A 813 11.53 20.81 -7.01
C PHE A 813 11.61 22.13 -7.78
N ALA A 814 12.81 22.49 -8.26
CA ALA A 814 13.02 23.71 -9.05
C ALA A 814 12.24 23.70 -10.37
N GLU A 815 12.17 22.56 -11.05
CA GLU A 815 11.37 22.38 -12.27
C GLU A 815 9.86 22.50 -12.00
N ARG A 816 9.34 21.72 -11.06
CA ARG A 816 7.88 21.62 -10.80
C ARG A 816 7.28 22.93 -10.29
N PHE A 817 8.01 23.67 -9.46
CA PHE A 817 7.51 24.87 -8.78
C PHE A 817 8.11 26.18 -9.30
N GLY A 818 9.11 26.18 -10.19
CA GLY A 818 9.82 27.38 -10.66
C GLY A 818 8.91 28.49 -11.19
N LEU A 819 7.77 28.12 -11.78
CA LEU A 819 6.71 29.04 -12.24
C LEU A 819 6.12 29.94 -11.14
N LEU A 820 6.27 29.58 -9.86
CA LEU A 820 5.81 30.38 -8.73
C LEU A 820 6.73 31.58 -8.45
N ALA A 821 8.03 31.45 -8.72
CA ALA A 821 9.04 32.47 -8.44
C ALA A 821 9.89 32.79 -9.70
N PRO A 822 9.29 33.33 -10.79
CA PRO A 822 10.00 33.56 -12.04
C PRO A 822 11.15 34.58 -11.94
N GLY A 823 11.15 35.46 -10.93
CA GLY A 823 12.29 36.35 -10.64
C GLY A 823 13.46 35.62 -9.99
N ALA A 824 13.21 34.56 -9.20
CA ALA A 824 14.25 33.70 -8.65
C ALA A 824 14.86 32.77 -9.72
N ALA A 825 14.05 32.38 -10.71
CA ALA A 825 14.47 31.60 -11.88
C ALA A 825 15.23 32.42 -12.95
N SER A 826 15.92 33.49 -12.56
CA SER A 826 16.80 34.25 -13.47
C SER A 826 17.96 33.37 -13.96
N ARG A 827 18.38 33.59 -15.21
CA ARG A 827 19.31 32.73 -16.00
C ARG A 827 20.76 32.63 -15.49
N ALA A 828 21.02 33.02 -14.25
CA ALA A 828 22.35 33.10 -13.63
C ALA A 828 22.42 32.46 -12.23
N THR A 829 21.54 31.50 -11.90
CA THR A 829 21.64 30.69 -10.67
C THR A 829 22.51 29.44 -10.94
N PRO A 830 23.75 29.34 -10.37
CA PRO A 830 24.72 28.33 -10.82
C PRO A 830 24.55 26.95 -10.18
N SER A 831 23.55 26.71 -9.34
CA SER A 831 23.24 25.37 -8.80
C SER A 831 21.75 25.15 -8.50
N PRO A 832 21.23 23.91 -8.61
CA PRO A 832 19.86 23.58 -8.21
C PRO A 832 19.55 23.91 -6.75
N ARG A 833 20.55 23.82 -5.85
CA ARG A 833 20.38 24.14 -4.42
C ARG A 833 20.07 25.63 -4.20
N GLN A 834 20.73 26.52 -4.93
CA GLN A 834 20.48 27.96 -4.86
C GLN A 834 19.15 28.35 -5.51
N ALA A 835 18.78 27.72 -6.63
CA ALA A 835 17.46 27.92 -7.24
C ALA A 835 16.33 27.50 -6.29
N CYS A 836 16.45 26.34 -5.63
CA CYS A 836 15.51 25.90 -4.59
C CYS A 836 15.49 26.86 -3.39
N ALA A 837 16.64 27.37 -2.95
CA ALA A 837 16.72 28.30 -1.82
C ALA A 837 15.95 29.60 -2.09
N ALA A 838 16.18 30.22 -3.24
CA ALA A 838 15.49 31.45 -3.63
C ALA A 838 13.98 31.21 -3.84
N LEU A 839 13.58 30.06 -4.41
CA LEU A 839 12.18 29.68 -4.57
C LEU A 839 11.49 29.49 -3.22
N CYS A 840 12.07 28.69 -2.32
CA CYS A 840 11.51 28.45 -0.98
C CYS A 840 11.36 29.77 -0.20
N ALA A 841 12.38 30.62 -0.20
CA ALA A 841 12.33 31.93 0.46
C ALA A 841 11.31 32.91 -0.16
N THR A 842 10.97 32.76 -1.44
CA THR A 842 9.97 33.59 -2.13
C THR A 842 8.53 33.12 -1.88
N VAL A 843 8.31 31.82 -1.68
CA VAL A 843 6.97 31.21 -1.72
C VAL A 843 6.52 30.65 -0.36
N ILE A 844 7.45 30.19 0.49
CA ILE A 844 7.14 29.55 1.78
C ILE A 844 7.30 30.58 2.90
N ALA A 845 6.21 31.28 3.23
CA ALA A 845 6.19 32.32 4.26
C ALA A 845 6.27 31.81 5.72
N GLN A 846 6.10 30.50 5.95
CA GLN A 846 6.07 29.91 7.29
C GLN A 846 7.49 29.72 7.86
N PRO A 847 7.82 30.30 9.04
CA PRO A 847 9.09 30.05 9.71
C PRO A 847 9.29 28.56 10.00
N GLY A 848 10.41 27.99 9.55
CA GLY A 848 10.68 26.55 9.68
C GLY A 848 9.90 25.65 8.71
N GLY A 849 9.12 26.21 7.76
CA GLY A 849 8.35 25.45 6.78
C GLY A 849 9.20 24.61 5.79
N TYR A 850 10.51 24.83 5.73
CA TYR A 850 11.43 24.03 4.91
C TYR A 850 12.86 23.98 5.48
N ARG A 851 13.63 23.00 4.98
CA ARG A 851 15.09 22.87 5.06
C ARG A 851 15.64 22.47 3.69
N LEU A 852 16.93 22.74 3.47
CA LEU A 852 17.64 22.41 2.23
C LEU A 852 18.77 21.44 2.54
N GLY A 853 18.56 20.16 2.23
CA GLY A 853 19.61 19.15 2.28
C GLY A 853 20.67 19.36 1.20
N THR A 854 21.65 18.47 1.14
CA THR A 854 22.68 18.45 0.09
C THR A 854 22.10 18.04 -1.27
N SER A 855 21.11 17.13 -1.29
CA SER A 855 20.50 16.59 -2.51
C SER A 855 18.99 16.86 -2.65
N ARG A 856 18.30 17.14 -1.53
CA ARG A 856 16.83 17.27 -1.47
C ARG A 856 16.36 18.56 -0.76
N VAL A 857 15.17 19.04 -1.14
CA VAL A 857 14.35 19.96 -0.35
C VAL A 857 13.53 19.12 0.64
N PHE A 858 13.50 19.57 1.89
CA PHE A 858 12.74 18.96 2.99
C PHE A 858 11.65 19.94 3.41
N LEU A 859 10.38 19.58 3.23
CA LEU A 859 9.23 20.48 3.50
C LEU A 859 8.45 20.01 4.73
N ALA A 860 7.95 20.97 5.51
CA ALA A 860 7.08 20.70 6.65
C ALA A 860 5.69 20.21 6.19
N SER A 861 4.92 19.62 7.11
CA SER A 861 3.58 19.07 6.78
C SER A 861 2.62 20.17 6.30
N GLY A 862 1.88 19.90 5.23
CA GLY A 862 0.98 20.86 4.57
C GLY A 862 1.66 21.72 3.49
N VAL A 863 2.92 22.12 3.68
CA VAL A 863 3.62 23.07 2.79
C VAL A 863 3.67 22.62 1.32
N LEU A 864 3.81 21.32 1.04
CA LEU A 864 3.74 20.80 -0.34
C LEU A 864 2.34 20.98 -0.98
N ALA A 865 1.27 20.81 -0.19
CA ALA A 865 -0.09 21.02 -0.66
C ALA A 865 -0.38 22.52 -0.90
N ASP A 866 0.15 23.41 -0.07
CA ASP A 866 0.08 24.86 -0.27
C ASP A 866 0.80 25.29 -1.56
N LEU A 867 1.98 24.71 -1.84
CA LEU A 867 2.74 24.93 -3.08
C LEU A 867 1.97 24.47 -4.32
N GLU A 868 1.31 23.30 -4.26
CA GLU A 868 0.46 22.82 -5.37
C GLU A 868 -0.82 23.66 -5.52
N ARG A 869 -1.46 24.09 -4.42
CA ARG A 869 -2.62 25.01 -4.44
C ARG A 869 -2.23 26.34 -5.09
N ALA A 870 -1.05 26.89 -4.78
CA ALA A 870 -0.52 28.09 -5.42
C ALA A 870 -0.21 27.87 -6.92
N ARG A 871 0.36 26.71 -7.27
CA ARG A 871 0.70 26.32 -8.65
C ARG A 871 -0.54 26.18 -9.53
N ALA A 872 -1.56 25.46 -9.06
CA ALA A 872 -2.84 25.32 -9.74
C ALA A 872 -3.51 26.68 -9.98
N ASN A 873 -3.58 27.53 -8.94
CA ASN A 873 -4.13 28.89 -9.04
C ASN A 873 -3.38 29.76 -10.08
N ARG A 874 -2.06 29.63 -10.18
CA ARG A 874 -1.26 30.38 -11.15
C ARG A 874 -1.46 29.88 -12.58
N LEU A 875 -1.54 28.56 -12.78
CA LEU A 875 -1.85 27.95 -14.08
C LEU A 875 -3.27 28.32 -14.56
N ALA A 876 -4.27 28.32 -13.66
CA ALA A 876 -5.64 28.73 -13.98
C ALA A 876 -5.70 30.19 -14.46
N ARG A 877 -5.00 31.13 -13.80
CA ARG A 877 -4.92 32.54 -14.22
C ARG A 877 -4.21 32.71 -15.57
N ALA A 878 -3.16 31.93 -15.84
CA ALA A 878 -2.49 31.92 -17.14
C ALA A 878 -3.42 31.39 -18.25
N ALA A 879 -4.12 30.28 -18.00
CA ALA A 879 -5.10 29.72 -18.94
C ALA A 879 -6.25 30.70 -19.22
N ALA A 880 -6.81 31.35 -18.19
CA ALA A 880 -7.85 32.37 -18.36
C ALA A 880 -7.37 33.55 -19.23
N THR A 881 -6.12 34.00 -19.03
CA THR A 881 -5.51 35.08 -19.85
C THR A 881 -5.36 34.64 -21.31
N LEU A 882 -4.83 33.44 -21.56
CA LEU A 882 -4.67 32.89 -22.92
C LEU A 882 -6.03 32.70 -23.61
N GLN A 883 -7.03 32.18 -22.90
CA GLN A 883 -8.40 32.05 -23.40
C GLN A 883 -9.03 33.40 -23.73
N ALA A 884 -8.84 34.43 -22.88
CA ALA A 884 -9.35 35.78 -23.14
C ALA A 884 -8.70 36.40 -24.37
N VAL A 885 -7.37 36.30 -24.51
CA VAL A 885 -6.63 36.78 -25.70
C VAL A 885 -7.05 36.02 -26.96
N HIS A 886 -7.26 34.70 -26.89
CA HIS A 886 -7.77 33.90 -28.00
C HIS A 886 -9.18 34.33 -28.40
N ARG A 887 -10.14 34.36 -27.45
CA ARG A 887 -11.53 34.80 -27.68
C ARG A 887 -11.57 36.20 -28.31
N ALA A 888 -10.76 37.13 -27.80
CA ALA A 888 -10.66 38.49 -28.33
C ALA A 888 -10.04 38.54 -29.75
N ARG A 889 -9.03 37.71 -30.05
CA ARG A 889 -8.47 37.59 -31.40
C ARG A 889 -9.50 37.03 -32.38
N SER A 890 -10.18 35.94 -32.03
CA SER A 890 -11.18 35.28 -32.86
C SER A 890 -12.40 36.17 -33.11
N ALA A 891 -12.89 36.89 -32.09
CA ALA A 891 -13.96 37.88 -32.24
C ALA A 891 -13.55 39.05 -33.14
N ARG A 892 -12.34 39.61 -32.97
CA ARG A 892 -11.81 40.70 -33.83
C ARG A 892 -11.59 40.24 -35.28
N ALA A 893 -11.19 38.98 -35.50
CA ALA A 893 -11.06 38.41 -36.83
C ALA A 893 -12.43 38.24 -37.52
N SER A 894 -13.41 37.68 -36.79
CA SER A 894 -14.80 37.54 -37.25
C SER A 894 -15.43 38.89 -37.60
N TRP A 895 -15.32 39.88 -36.71
CA TRP A 895 -15.84 41.23 -36.96
C TRP A 895 -15.18 41.91 -38.17
N ARG A 896 -13.85 41.76 -38.35
CA ARG A 896 -13.15 42.28 -39.55
C ARG A 896 -13.62 41.61 -40.84
N ALA A 897 -13.85 40.30 -40.83
CA ALA A 897 -14.38 39.58 -41.98
C ALA A 897 -15.82 40.01 -42.33
N THR A 898 -16.66 40.17 -41.30
CA THR A 898 -18.06 40.62 -41.41
C THR A 898 -18.13 42.05 -41.94
N ARG A 899 -17.38 43.00 -41.35
CA ARG A 899 -17.31 44.39 -41.84
C ARG A 899 -16.81 44.47 -43.28
N ALA A 900 -15.79 43.67 -43.63
CA ALA A 900 -15.32 43.60 -45.01
C ALA A 900 -16.40 43.05 -45.97
N ALA A 901 -17.21 42.07 -45.56
CA ALA A 901 -18.34 41.58 -46.37
C ALA A 901 -19.40 42.68 -46.56
N ALA A 902 -19.86 43.33 -45.49
CA ALA A 902 -20.81 44.44 -45.55
C ALA A 902 -20.34 45.54 -46.51
N SER A 903 -19.11 46.04 -46.36
CA SER A 903 -18.56 47.09 -47.24
C SER A 903 -18.37 46.66 -48.70
N ARG A 904 -18.38 45.36 -49.02
CA ARG A 904 -18.36 44.86 -50.40
C ARG A 904 -19.78 44.82 -50.97
N ALA A 905 -20.75 44.31 -50.22
CA ALA A 905 -22.17 44.35 -50.60
C ALA A 905 -22.68 45.79 -50.80
N GLN A 906 -22.34 46.71 -49.88
CA GLN A 906 -22.67 48.14 -49.99
C GLN A 906 -22.10 48.76 -51.28
N ARG A 907 -20.87 48.43 -51.68
CA ARG A 907 -20.29 48.91 -52.95
C ARG A 907 -20.96 48.30 -54.18
N ALA A 908 -21.29 47.01 -54.14
CA ALA A 908 -22.01 46.34 -55.24
C ALA A 908 -23.42 46.94 -55.43
N TRP A 909 -24.17 47.17 -54.35
CA TRP A 909 -25.47 47.85 -54.40
C TRP A 909 -25.31 49.29 -54.92
N ARG A 910 -24.38 50.10 -54.38
CA ARG A 910 -24.16 51.48 -54.87
C ARG A 910 -23.81 51.54 -56.37
N ALA A 911 -23.00 50.61 -56.86
CA ALA A 911 -22.72 50.48 -58.30
C ALA A 911 -23.98 50.11 -59.10
N HIS A 912 -24.76 49.12 -58.64
CA HIS A 912 -26.00 48.71 -59.28
C HIS A 912 -27.09 49.81 -59.26
N ARG A 913 -27.19 50.60 -58.18
CA ARG A 913 -28.07 51.79 -58.04
C ARG A 913 -27.69 52.86 -59.08
N ALA A 914 -26.39 53.12 -59.26
CA ALA A 914 -25.88 54.04 -60.28
C ALA A 914 -26.14 53.52 -61.71
N GLU A 915 -25.91 52.23 -61.98
CA GLU A 915 -26.22 51.61 -63.26
C GLU A 915 -27.71 51.64 -63.60
N ARG A 916 -28.60 51.34 -62.65
CA ARG A 916 -30.06 51.43 -62.87
C ARG A 916 -30.47 52.86 -63.23
N ARG A 917 -29.96 53.88 -62.52
CA ARG A 917 -30.18 55.30 -62.87
C ARG A 917 -29.64 55.64 -64.27
N ALA A 918 -28.43 55.22 -64.60
CA ALA A 918 -27.83 55.48 -65.91
C ALA A 918 -28.59 54.80 -67.06
N ARG A 919 -29.07 53.57 -66.87
CA ARG A 919 -29.91 52.84 -67.84
C ARG A 919 -31.27 53.53 -68.02
N ALA A 920 -31.92 53.98 -66.93
CA ALA A 920 -33.17 54.73 -67.01
C ALA A 920 -33.02 56.08 -67.75
N LEU A 921 -31.98 56.85 -67.45
CA LEU A 921 -31.68 58.12 -68.13
C LEU A 921 -31.39 57.91 -69.63
N ARG A 922 -30.70 56.82 -69.99
CA ARG A 922 -30.47 56.45 -71.40
C ARG A 922 -31.76 56.04 -72.13
N ALA A 923 -32.69 55.38 -71.45
CA ALA A 923 -34.00 55.05 -72.02
C ALA A 923 -34.83 56.31 -72.34
N VAL A 924 -34.79 57.32 -71.47
CA VAL A 924 -35.43 58.63 -71.73
C VAL A 924 -34.73 59.39 -72.87
N GLY A 925 -33.39 59.39 -72.90
CA GLY A 925 -32.62 60.08 -73.94
C GLY A 925 -32.74 59.48 -75.35
N GLY A 926 -33.17 58.23 -75.48
CA GLY A 926 -33.28 57.52 -76.77
C GLY A 926 -34.39 58.03 -77.69
N GLY A 927 -35.45 58.64 -77.13
CA GLY A 927 -36.64 59.05 -77.90
C GLY A 927 -36.53 60.38 -78.66
N ALA A 928 -35.40 61.09 -78.56
CA ALA A 928 -35.29 62.48 -79.01
C ALA A 928 -34.44 62.72 -80.27
N ARG A 929 -34.08 61.66 -81.03
CA ARG A 929 -33.24 61.76 -82.24
C ARG A 929 -33.63 60.79 -83.34
N THR A 930 -34.81 60.97 -83.93
CA THR A 930 -35.12 60.44 -85.28
C THR A 930 -36.36 61.14 -85.86
N GLU A 931 -36.12 62.16 -86.69
CA GLU A 931 -36.94 62.57 -87.86
C GLU A 931 -36.00 63.42 -88.76
N PRO A 932 -36.14 63.41 -90.10
CA PRO A 932 -34.98 63.68 -90.97
C PRO A 932 -35.07 64.93 -91.84
N SER A 933 -33.90 65.38 -92.32
CA SER A 933 -33.77 66.14 -93.56
C SER A 933 -32.47 65.77 -94.29
N GLY A 934 -32.58 65.08 -95.44
CA GLY A 934 -31.58 65.21 -96.50
C GLY A 934 -31.62 66.62 -97.09
N GLU A 935 -30.73 67.06 -97.98
CA GLU A 935 -29.67 66.43 -98.78
C GLU A 935 -28.81 67.62 -99.35
N PRO A 936 -27.91 67.47 -100.34
CA PRO A 936 -26.66 66.72 -100.37
C PRO A 936 -25.45 67.61 -100.79
N ARG A 937 -24.24 67.03 -100.97
CA ARG A 937 -23.16 67.44 -101.95
C ARG A 937 -22.75 68.95 -102.03
N ALA A 938 -21.47 69.37 -102.00
CA ALA A 938 -20.24 68.76 -102.53
C ALA A 938 -19.00 69.64 -102.17
N ALA A 939 -17.80 69.19 -102.57
CA ALA A 939 -16.55 69.99 -102.71
C ALA A 939 -15.91 70.55 -101.41
N ALA A 940 -14.60 70.78 -101.31
CA ALA A 940 -13.45 70.33 -102.11
C ALA A 940 -12.18 70.26 -101.23
N ALA A 941 -11.05 69.84 -101.80
CA ALA A 941 -9.81 69.48 -101.10
C ALA A 941 -8.99 70.66 -100.56
N ASP A 942 -8.35 70.44 -99.40
CA ASP A 942 -6.95 70.74 -99.06
C ASP A 942 -6.66 70.24 -97.61
N ALA A 943 -5.44 69.86 -97.19
CA ALA A 943 -4.17 69.57 -97.87
C ALA A 943 -3.28 68.67 -96.95
N ALA A 944 -2.05 68.35 -97.37
CA ALA A 944 -0.98 67.66 -96.62
C ALA A 944 -1.29 66.22 -96.12
N ALA A 945 -0.80 65.12 -96.72
CA ALA A 945 0.58 64.73 -97.08
C ALA A 945 1.50 64.41 -95.85
N PRO A 946 2.33 63.34 -95.90
CA PRO A 946 2.82 62.62 -94.71
C PRO A 946 4.27 62.97 -94.27
N PRO A 947 4.66 62.60 -93.03
CA PRO A 947 5.83 61.71 -92.87
C PRO A 947 5.83 60.75 -91.63
N PRO A 948 6.71 59.72 -91.61
CA PRO A 948 7.13 58.93 -90.42
C PRO A 948 8.45 59.48 -89.80
N PRO A 949 9.25 58.78 -88.95
CA PRO A 949 8.98 57.95 -87.74
C PRO A 949 9.83 58.37 -86.48
N ALA A 950 9.64 57.71 -85.32
CA ALA A 950 10.48 57.78 -84.08
C ALA A 950 10.46 59.16 -83.33
N PRO A 951 11.06 59.40 -82.12
CA PRO A 951 12.08 58.66 -81.32
C PRO A 951 11.69 58.51 -79.79
N PRO A 952 12.56 58.71 -78.75
CA PRO A 952 13.68 57.88 -78.25
C PRO A 952 13.54 57.37 -76.77
N ALA A 953 14.54 56.63 -76.28
CA ALA A 953 14.88 56.36 -74.85
C ALA A 953 15.90 57.43 -74.32
N PRO A 954 16.63 57.34 -73.17
CA PRO A 954 16.92 56.26 -72.17
C PRO A 954 16.92 56.78 -70.70
N PRO A 955 17.77 56.32 -69.73
CA PRO A 955 18.20 54.97 -69.27
C PRO A 955 17.41 54.58 -67.99
N ALA A 956 17.80 53.85 -66.91
CA ALA A 956 18.91 52.98 -66.41
C ALA A 956 18.25 52.05 -65.32
N ALA A 957 18.68 50.85 -64.88
CA ALA A 957 19.95 50.11 -64.66
C ALA A 957 20.41 50.10 -63.17
N PRO A 958 20.95 49.00 -62.60
CA PRO A 958 21.24 47.65 -63.15
C PRO A 958 20.53 46.47 -62.41
N ALA A 959 20.87 45.22 -62.79
CA ALA A 959 20.37 43.95 -62.20
C ALA A 959 21.44 43.23 -61.31
N PRO A 960 21.25 42.00 -60.78
CA PRO A 960 21.20 40.76 -61.60
C PRO A 960 20.12 39.72 -61.19
N ALA A 961 20.04 38.62 -61.95
CA ALA A 961 19.16 37.44 -61.75
C ALA A 961 20.00 36.20 -61.29
N PRO A 962 19.66 34.87 -61.43
CA PRO A 962 18.78 34.20 -62.42
C PRO A 962 17.91 32.99 -61.94
N ALA A 963 17.22 32.37 -62.92
CA ALA A 963 16.85 30.93 -63.02
C ALA A 963 15.68 30.36 -62.17
N LEU A 964 14.85 29.40 -62.65
CA LEU A 964 14.67 28.81 -64.00
C LEU A 964 13.23 28.24 -64.20
N THR A 965 12.94 27.62 -65.37
CA THR A 965 11.60 27.33 -65.94
C THR A 965 11.00 25.91 -65.67
N PRO A 966 9.70 25.67 -66.00
CA PRO A 966 8.93 24.46 -65.63
C PRO A 966 8.55 23.50 -66.80
N VAL A 967 7.84 22.39 -66.51
CA VAL A 967 7.14 21.52 -67.49
C VAL A 967 5.75 21.08 -66.96
N ARG A 968 4.81 20.73 -67.87
CA ARG A 968 3.38 20.37 -67.63
C ARG A 968 3.01 18.93 -68.03
N THR A 969 1.94 18.40 -67.43
CA THR A 969 1.04 17.28 -67.87
C THR A 969 -0.26 17.35 -67.02
N HIS A 970 -1.45 16.81 -67.37
CA HIS A 970 -2.12 16.59 -68.67
C HIS A 970 -3.67 16.53 -68.47
N ALA A 971 -4.48 16.29 -69.51
CA ALA A 971 -5.93 15.98 -69.45
C ALA A 971 -6.27 14.64 -70.16
N PRO A 972 -7.49 14.06 -70.01
CA PRO A 972 -8.57 14.27 -71.01
C PRO A 972 -10.03 14.22 -70.46
N CYS A 973 -11.03 13.70 -71.21
CA CYS A 973 -12.48 14.01 -71.18
C CYS A 973 -13.38 12.77 -71.45
N ALA A 974 -14.72 12.80 -71.16
CA ALA A 974 -15.83 12.40 -72.08
C ALA A 974 -17.25 12.09 -71.47
N ASP A 975 -18.30 12.61 -72.15
CA ASP A 975 -19.64 12.07 -72.54
C ASP A 975 -20.83 11.61 -71.62
N ARG A 976 -21.98 12.27 -71.88
CA ARG A 976 -23.36 11.78 -72.25
C ARG A 976 -24.47 11.36 -71.26
N ALA A 977 -25.69 11.75 -71.71
CA ALA A 977 -27.03 11.12 -71.61
C ALA A 977 -28.06 11.65 -70.56
N ALA A 978 -29.33 11.69 -71.01
CA ALA A 978 -30.56 11.95 -70.23
C ALA A 978 -31.73 11.21 -70.93
N PRO A 979 -32.74 10.69 -70.19
CA PRO A 979 -34.06 11.37 -70.17
C PRO A 979 -34.88 11.16 -68.87
N GLY A 980 -36.04 11.83 -68.74
CA GLY A 980 -37.11 11.41 -67.81
C GLY A 980 -37.85 12.56 -67.09
N SER A 981 -39.17 12.65 -67.28
CA SER A 981 -40.00 13.78 -66.81
C SER A 981 -40.46 13.71 -65.34
N ALA A 982 -39.80 12.93 -64.48
CA ALA A 982 -40.12 12.86 -63.04
C ALA A 982 -39.61 14.08 -62.26
N HIS A 983 -38.48 14.67 -62.68
CA HIS A 983 -37.73 15.62 -61.87
C HIS A 983 -38.43 16.95 -61.59
N VAL A 984 -39.35 17.44 -62.43
CA VAL A 984 -39.91 18.81 -62.29
C VAL A 984 -40.65 19.03 -60.95
N ALA A 985 -41.26 17.99 -60.37
CA ALA A 985 -41.91 18.10 -59.06
C ALA A 985 -40.87 18.17 -57.92
N ASP A 986 -39.85 17.30 -57.95
CA ASP A 986 -38.80 17.27 -56.94
C ASP A 986 -37.81 18.44 -57.07
N ASP A 987 -37.58 18.96 -58.27
CA ASP A 987 -36.80 20.18 -58.50
C ASP A 987 -37.53 21.41 -57.96
N VAL A 988 -38.85 21.55 -58.19
CA VAL A 988 -39.65 22.61 -57.55
C VAL A 988 -39.63 22.46 -56.02
N ARG A 989 -39.74 21.24 -55.50
CA ARG A 989 -39.68 20.98 -54.06
C ARG A 989 -38.29 21.24 -53.46
N ALA A 990 -37.22 20.91 -54.20
CA ALA A 990 -35.83 21.16 -53.81
C ALA A 990 -35.46 22.64 -53.93
N CYS A 991 -35.98 23.36 -54.93
CA CYS A 991 -35.88 24.82 -55.03
C CYS A 991 -36.65 25.50 -53.88
N ALA A 992 -37.87 25.05 -53.55
CA ALA A 992 -38.62 25.56 -52.42
C ALA A 992 -37.91 25.31 -51.07
N LEU A 993 -37.31 24.12 -50.88
CA LEU A 993 -36.52 23.80 -49.68
C LEU A 993 -35.20 24.57 -49.62
N ARG A 994 -34.52 24.82 -50.75
CA ARG A 994 -33.34 25.70 -50.83
C ARG A 994 -33.71 27.14 -50.52
N LEU A 995 -34.75 27.69 -51.17
CA LEU A 995 -35.27 29.03 -50.89
C LEU A 995 -35.68 29.21 -49.44
N ARG A 996 -36.23 28.16 -48.79
CA ARG A 996 -36.52 28.18 -47.36
C ARG A 996 -35.24 28.26 -46.54
N GLY A 997 -34.27 27.37 -46.76
CA GLY A 997 -32.98 27.41 -46.05
C GLY A 997 -32.13 28.65 -46.32
N ASP A 998 -32.18 29.22 -47.53
CA ASP A 998 -31.51 30.45 -47.90
C ASP A 998 -32.24 31.68 -47.27
N LEU A 999 -33.57 31.64 -47.09
CA LEU A 999 -34.33 32.60 -46.27
C LEU A 999 -33.99 32.49 -44.79
N ASP A 1000 -33.95 31.27 -44.22
CA ASP A 1000 -33.58 31.03 -42.82
C ASP A 1000 -32.15 31.54 -42.54
N VAL A 1001 -31.25 31.45 -43.53
CA VAL A 1001 -29.89 32.03 -43.48
C VAL A 1001 -29.88 33.56 -43.58
N LEU A 1002 -30.76 34.17 -44.38
CA LEU A 1002 -30.92 35.63 -44.45
C LEU A 1002 -31.52 36.21 -43.16
N GLU A 1003 -32.50 35.53 -42.57
CA GLU A 1003 -33.11 35.90 -41.28
C GLU A 1003 -32.08 35.76 -40.13
N ALA A 1004 -31.29 34.69 -40.13
CA ALA A 1004 -30.16 34.53 -39.21
C ALA A 1004 -29.06 35.59 -39.41
N LEU A 1005 -28.80 36.04 -40.64
CA LEU A 1005 -27.88 37.15 -40.94
C LEU A 1005 -28.42 38.48 -40.42
N ALA A 1006 -29.70 38.80 -40.64
CA ALA A 1006 -30.34 40.00 -40.11
C ALA A 1006 -30.32 40.02 -38.56
N LEU A 1007 -30.66 38.89 -37.93
CA LEU A 1007 -30.57 38.72 -36.46
C LEU A 1007 -29.13 38.84 -35.95
N SER A 1008 -28.14 38.34 -36.69
CA SER A 1008 -26.71 38.46 -36.34
C SER A 1008 -26.21 39.90 -36.45
N VAL A 1009 -26.63 40.66 -37.46
CA VAL A 1009 -26.31 42.08 -37.60
C VAL A 1009 -26.96 42.86 -36.44
N ALA A 1010 -28.25 42.63 -36.18
CA ALA A 1010 -28.99 43.27 -35.09
C ALA A 1010 -28.37 43.01 -33.69
N HIS A 1011 -27.94 41.78 -33.40
CA HIS A 1011 -27.32 41.43 -32.10
C HIS A 1011 -25.88 41.97 -31.95
N SER A 1012 -25.19 42.28 -33.04
CA SER A 1012 -23.78 42.73 -32.99
C SER A 1012 -23.60 44.24 -32.79
N ALA A 1013 -24.64 45.05 -33.03
CA ALA A 1013 -24.58 46.50 -32.87
C ALA A 1013 -24.50 47.02 -31.41
N PRO A 1014 -25.28 46.52 -30.42
CA PRO A 1014 -25.29 47.09 -29.07
C PRO A 1014 -23.92 47.07 -28.33
N PRO A 1015 -23.12 45.98 -28.36
CA PRO A 1015 -21.81 45.97 -27.71
C PRO A 1015 -20.80 46.95 -28.33
N LEU A 1016 -20.90 47.20 -29.64
CA LEU A 1016 -20.06 48.17 -30.34
C LEU A 1016 -20.43 49.60 -29.94
N ARG A 1017 -21.73 49.91 -29.88
CA ARG A 1017 -22.25 51.23 -29.42
C ARG A 1017 -21.74 51.55 -28.00
N ALA A 1018 -21.79 50.59 -27.09
CA ALA A 1018 -21.26 50.73 -25.74
C ALA A 1018 -19.72 50.93 -25.71
N SER A 1019 -18.97 50.15 -26.47
CA SER A 1019 -17.50 50.24 -26.52
C SER A 1019 -16.99 51.52 -27.21
N ALA A 1020 -17.76 52.12 -28.11
CA ALA A 1020 -17.44 53.39 -28.76
C ALA A 1020 -17.67 54.57 -27.79
N HIS A 1021 -18.87 54.69 -27.21
CA HIS A 1021 -19.19 55.78 -26.28
C HIS A 1021 -18.32 55.80 -25.02
N ALA A 1022 -17.93 54.63 -24.49
CA ALA A 1022 -17.00 54.56 -23.36
C ALA A 1022 -15.64 55.18 -23.73
N ARG A 1023 -15.11 54.85 -24.90
CA ARG A 1023 -13.79 55.29 -25.35
C ARG A 1023 -13.75 56.74 -25.82
N ALA A 1024 -14.83 57.26 -26.40
CA ALA A 1024 -14.98 58.68 -26.69
C ALA A 1024 -15.00 59.52 -25.39
N ARG A 1025 -15.66 59.02 -24.32
CA ARG A 1025 -15.65 59.67 -23.00
C ARG A 1025 -14.28 59.67 -22.31
N GLU A 1026 -13.42 58.69 -22.57
CA GLU A 1026 -12.04 58.67 -22.05
C GLU A 1026 -11.08 59.60 -22.79
N LEU A 1027 -11.39 59.99 -24.03
CA LEU A 1027 -10.46 60.73 -24.92
C LEU A 1027 -10.91 62.16 -25.27
N GLY A 1028 -12.19 62.49 -25.14
CA GLY A 1028 -12.70 63.85 -25.33
C GLY A 1028 -12.84 64.32 -26.79
N GLU A 1029 -12.64 63.42 -27.76
CA GLU A 1029 -12.77 63.70 -29.19
C GLU A 1029 -14.24 63.56 -29.68
N PRO A 1030 -14.71 64.41 -30.61
CA PRO A 1030 -16.03 64.27 -31.22
C PRO A 1030 -16.03 63.10 -32.22
N ALA A 1031 -17.01 62.20 -32.11
CA ALA A 1031 -17.22 61.17 -33.12
C ALA A 1031 -17.90 61.78 -34.35
N THR A 1032 -17.26 61.70 -35.53
CA THR A 1032 -17.77 62.28 -36.78
C THR A 1032 -17.88 61.29 -37.95
N ASP A 1033 -17.07 60.22 -37.96
CA ASP A 1033 -17.04 59.25 -39.08
C ASP A 1033 -18.01 58.06 -38.92
N ASP A 1034 -18.53 57.80 -37.71
CA ASP A 1034 -19.42 56.64 -37.45
C ASP A 1034 -20.91 56.95 -37.74
N ASP A 1035 -21.34 58.21 -37.76
CA ASP A 1035 -22.76 58.58 -37.91
C ASP A 1035 -23.29 58.47 -39.34
N GLU A 1036 -22.48 58.78 -40.39
CA GLU A 1036 -22.85 58.45 -41.78
C GLU A 1036 -23.03 56.93 -41.96
N LEU A 1037 -22.15 56.13 -41.33
CA LEU A 1037 -22.22 54.67 -41.36
C LEU A 1037 -23.41 54.11 -40.55
N LEU A 1038 -23.93 54.84 -39.57
CA LEU A 1038 -25.17 54.49 -38.86
C LEU A 1038 -26.40 54.79 -39.72
N ALA A 1039 -26.48 55.97 -40.34
CA ALA A 1039 -27.55 56.32 -41.26
C ALA A 1039 -27.63 55.34 -42.45
N ASP A 1040 -26.48 55.01 -43.05
CA ASP A 1040 -26.33 53.97 -44.09
C ASP A 1040 -26.89 52.61 -43.68
N ASN A 1041 -26.81 52.24 -42.40
CA ASN A 1041 -27.31 50.96 -41.89
C ASN A 1041 -28.80 51.00 -41.54
N GLU A 1042 -29.36 52.15 -41.17
CA GLU A 1042 -30.80 52.29 -40.93
C GLU A 1042 -31.59 52.41 -42.25
N GLU A 1043 -31.05 53.08 -43.30
CA GLU A 1043 -31.62 53.05 -44.68
C GLU A 1043 -31.62 51.61 -45.24
N LEU A 1044 -30.49 50.89 -45.12
CA LEU A 1044 -30.39 49.48 -45.56
C LEU A 1044 -31.32 48.53 -44.78
N ARG A 1045 -31.58 48.82 -43.50
CA ARG A 1045 -32.50 48.02 -42.69
C ARG A 1045 -33.94 48.25 -43.11
N ALA A 1046 -34.32 49.49 -43.41
CA ALA A 1046 -35.62 49.81 -43.98
C ALA A 1046 -35.83 49.16 -45.36
N GLU A 1047 -34.85 49.23 -46.29
CA GLU A 1047 -34.93 48.53 -47.59
C GLU A 1047 -35.07 47.00 -47.42
N VAL A 1048 -34.44 46.39 -46.41
CA VAL A 1048 -34.55 44.95 -46.13
C VAL A 1048 -35.89 44.58 -45.50
N ASP A 1049 -36.38 45.35 -44.53
CA ASP A 1049 -37.69 45.11 -43.90
C ASP A 1049 -38.84 45.34 -44.91
N GLU A 1050 -38.68 46.28 -45.86
CA GLU A 1050 -39.59 46.49 -47.00
C GLU A 1050 -39.57 45.32 -48.01
N LEU A 1051 -38.38 44.80 -48.37
CA LEU A 1051 -38.24 43.60 -49.21
C LEU A 1051 -38.85 42.34 -48.55
N VAL A 1052 -38.72 42.20 -47.23
CA VAL A 1052 -39.38 41.12 -46.47
C VAL A 1052 -40.91 41.31 -46.49
N ALA A 1053 -41.39 42.56 -46.40
CA ALA A 1053 -42.81 42.88 -46.52
C ALA A 1053 -43.40 42.62 -47.92
N GLU A 1054 -42.63 42.75 -49.01
CA GLU A 1054 -43.07 42.33 -50.37
C GLU A 1054 -43.00 40.78 -50.56
N LEU A 1055 -42.03 40.12 -49.92
CA LEU A 1055 -41.85 38.67 -50.01
C LEU A 1055 -42.96 37.88 -49.30
N VAL A 1056 -43.52 38.39 -48.19
CA VAL A 1056 -44.57 37.68 -47.42
C VAL A 1056 -45.88 37.49 -48.21
N PRO A 1057 -46.47 38.51 -48.88
CA PRO A 1057 -47.60 38.32 -49.80
C PRO A 1057 -47.28 37.37 -50.96
N THR A 1058 -46.04 37.40 -51.48
CA THR A 1058 -45.59 36.52 -52.56
C THR A 1058 -45.52 35.05 -52.10
N LYS A 1059 -45.07 34.82 -50.86
CA LYS A 1059 -45.06 33.52 -50.16
C LYS A 1059 -46.47 32.95 -49.95
N LEU A 1060 -47.49 33.82 -49.82
CA LEU A 1060 -48.91 33.46 -49.78
C LEU A 1060 -49.47 33.11 -51.17
N ARG A 1061 -49.14 33.88 -52.21
CA ARG A 1061 -49.56 33.59 -53.61
C ARG A 1061 -49.01 32.25 -54.11
N LEU A 1062 -47.75 31.94 -53.78
CA LEU A 1062 -47.08 30.67 -54.08
C LEU A 1062 -47.75 29.43 -53.46
N ALA A 1063 -48.67 29.59 -52.50
CA ALA A 1063 -49.34 28.47 -51.85
C ALA A 1063 -50.64 28.02 -52.54
N HIS A 1064 -51.19 28.78 -53.50
CA HIS A 1064 -52.58 28.63 -53.99
C HIS A 1064 -52.76 28.72 -55.52
N ALA A 1065 -51.69 28.68 -56.33
CA ALA A 1065 -51.78 28.76 -57.79
C ALA A 1065 -51.01 27.62 -58.47
N GLU A 1066 -51.72 26.65 -59.06
CA GLU A 1066 -51.09 25.51 -59.76
C GLU A 1066 -50.84 25.75 -61.27
N ASP A 1067 -51.60 26.66 -61.90
CA ASP A 1067 -51.68 26.75 -63.37
C ASP A 1067 -50.61 27.62 -64.07
N GLU A 1068 -50.07 28.67 -63.44
CA GLU A 1068 -49.08 29.58 -64.08
C GLU A 1068 -47.60 29.12 -63.91
N LYS A 1069 -47.41 27.80 -63.90
CA LYS A 1069 -46.14 27.14 -63.54
C LYS A 1069 -44.94 27.56 -64.39
N ALA A 1070 -45.15 27.88 -65.67
CA ALA A 1070 -44.08 28.24 -66.61
C ALA A 1070 -43.54 29.66 -66.42
N VAL A 1071 -44.40 30.65 -66.16
CA VAL A 1071 -43.98 32.04 -65.92
C VAL A 1071 -43.28 32.14 -64.57
N MET A 1072 -43.85 31.53 -63.53
CA MET A 1072 -43.21 31.48 -62.22
C MET A 1072 -41.87 30.73 -62.23
N LEU A 1073 -41.71 29.66 -63.04
CA LEU A 1073 -40.38 29.04 -63.24
C LEU A 1073 -39.38 30.00 -63.90
N GLY A 1074 -39.81 30.90 -64.79
CA GLY A 1074 -38.94 31.91 -65.38
C GLY A 1074 -38.39 32.90 -64.33
N GLU A 1075 -39.28 33.42 -63.47
CA GLU A 1075 -38.87 34.32 -62.38
C GLU A 1075 -38.09 33.60 -61.27
N LEU A 1076 -38.46 32.37 -60.91
CA LEU A 1076 -37.74 31.57 -59.92
C LEU A 1076 -36.32 31.24 -60.38
N HIS A 1077 -36.11 30.89 -61.65
CA HIS A 1077 -34.76 30.69 -62.21
C HIS A 1077 -33.97 32.01 -62.26
N ARG A 1078 -34.60 33.13 -62.62
CA ARG A 1078 -33.97 34.46 -62.61
C ARG A 1078 -33.50 34.85 -61.20
N LEU A 1079 -34.37 34.73 -60.20
CA LEU A 1079 -34.05 35.02 -58.81
C LEU A 1079 -33.01 34.03 -58.26
N SER A 1080 -33.13 32.74 -58.56
CA SER A 1080 -32.14 31.72 -58.17
C SER A 1080 -30.77 31.97 -58.81
N ALA A 1081 -30.71 32.47 -60.05
CA ALA A 1081 -29.45 32.84 -60.70
C ALA A 1081 -28.83 34.09 -60.05
N GLN A 1082 -29.64 35.10 -59.71
CA GLN A 1082 -29.16 36.28 -58.97
C GLN A 1082 -28.66 35.91 -57.57
N LEU A 1083 -29.37 35.04 -56.85
CA LEU A 1083 -28.97 34.52 -55.54
C LEU A 1083 -27.69 33.66 -55.63
N ALA A 1084 -27.55 32.84 -56.67
CA ALA A 1084 -26.35 32.04 -56.93
C ALA A 1084 -25.12 32.91 -57.24
N THR A 1085 -25.28 34.00 -58.00
CA THR A 1085 -24.22 34.98 -58.24
C THR A 1085 -23.79 35.65 -56.93
N ALA A 1086 -24.74 36.16 -56.14
CA ALA A 1086 -24.45 36.77 -54.84
C ALA A 1086 -23.78 35.77 -53.86
N ARG A 1087 -24.21 34.50 -53.87
CA ARG A 1087 -23.60 33.42 -53.08
C ARG A 1087 -22.17 33.09 -53.55
N SER A 1088 -21.93 33.07 -54.87
CA SER A 1088 -20.59 32.90 -55.44
C SER A 1088 -19.65 34.03 -55.03
N GLU A 1089 -20.13 35.28 -55.07
CA GLU A 1089 -19.36 36.43 -54.56
C GLU A 1089 -19.09 36.28 -53.06
N VAL A 1090 -20.10 36.02 -52.23
CA VAL A 1090 -19.93 35.83 -50.78
C VAL A 1090 -18.92 34.71 -50.47
N GLU A 1091 -18.98 33.58 -51.17
CA GLU A 1091 -18.06 32.45 -50.93
C GLU A 1091 -16.64 32.73 -51.44
N GLN A 1092 -16.46 33.42 -52.57
CA GLN A 1092 -15.13 33.94 -52.99
C GLN A 1092 -14.56 34.92 -51.96
N LEU A 1093 -15.41 35.79 -51.40
CA LEU A 1093 -15.03 36.76 -50.37
C LEU A 1093 -14.78 36.12 -49.00
N ARG A 1094 -15.28 34.90 -48.77
CA ARG A 1094 -14.99 34.01 -47.63
C ARG A 1094 -13.68 33.26 -47.84
N GLN A 1095 -13.43 32.73 -49.04
CA GLN A 1095 -12.15 32.11 -49.42
C GLN A 1095 -10.99 33.12 -49.38
N ALA A 1096 -11.22 34.36 -49.84
CA ALA A 1096 -10.27 35.46 -49.73
C ALA A 1096 -10.02 35.96 -48.28
N ALA A 1097 -10.91 35.61 -47.33
CA ALA A 1097 -10.67 35.79 -45.91
C ALA A 1097 -9.90 34.58 -45.33
N ALA A 1098 -10.26 33.35 -45.72
CA ALA A 1098 -9.60 32.12 -45.29
C ALA A 1098 -8.14 32.05 -45.73
N SER A 1099 -7.80 32.45 -46.97
CA SER A 1099 -6.43 32.49 -47.48
C SER A 1099 -5.52 33.50 -46.76
N ARG A 1100 -6.11 34.48 -46.04
CA ARG A 1100 -5.39 35.42 -45.15
C ARG A 1100 -5.28 34.95 -43.70
N VAL A 1101 -5.87 33.80 -43.36
CA VAL A 1101 -5.79 33.16 -42.04
C VAL A 1101 -5.01 31.83 -42.10
N GLY A 1102 -5.06 31.13 -43.23
CA GLY A 1102 -4.45 29.82 -43.47
C GLY A 1102 -2.92 29.81 -43.63
N ASN A 1103 -2.17 30.51 -42.77
CA ASN A 1103 -0.71 30.42 -42.70
C ASN A 1103 -0.17 30.19 -41.28
N PHE A 1104 -0.98 29.57 -40.42
CA PHE A 1104 -0.58 28.96 -39.15
C PHE A 1104 -1.32 27.61 -39.00
N GLY A 1105 -0.69 26.53 -39.46
CA GLY A 1105 -1.32 25.22 -39.62
C GLY A 1105 -0.35 24.05 -39.61
N LEU A 1106 0.56 24.00 -38.63
CA LEU A 1106 1.42 22.86 -38.34
C LEU A 1106 1.38 22.53 -36.84
N PHE A 1107 1.62 21.24 -36.51
CA PHE A 1107 1.54 20.65 -35.17
C PHE A 1107 0.15 20.55 -34.52
N ALA A 1108 -0.75 19.81 -35.17
CA ALA A 1108 -1.59 18.87 -34.43
C ALA A 1108 -0.75 17.60 -34.16
N GLY A 1109 -0.45 17.29 -32.89
CA GLY A 1109 0.66 16.38 -32.55
C GLY A 1109 0.45 15.49 -31.32
N ARG A 1110 -0.54 14.58 -31.40
CA ARG A 1110 -0.88 13.50 -30.43
C ARG A 1110 -1.33 13.93 -29.02
N PRO A 1111 -2.18 13.12 -28.35
CA PRO A 1111 -2.41 13.22 -26.91
C PRO A 1111 -1.26 12.56 -26.11
N ARG A 1112 -1.07 13.06 -24.89
CA ARG A 1112 -0.50 12.37 -23.73
C ARG A 1112 -1.23 12.88 -22.49
#